data_AF-A0A1W2CSQ7-F1
#
_entry.id   AF-A0A1W2CSQ7-F1
#
_cell.length_a   1.000
_cell.length_b   1.000
_cell.length_c   1.000
_cell.angle_alpha   90.00
_cell.angle_beta   90.00
_cell.angle_gamma   90.00
#
_symmetry.space_group_name_H-M   'P 1'
#
loop_
_entity.id
_entity.type
_entity.pdbx_description
1 polymer ?
#
loop_
_entity_poly.entity_id
_entity_poly.type
_entity_poly.pdbx_seq_one_letter_code
_entity_poly.pdbx_strand_id
1 'polypeptide(L)'
;MRAIAALAVVSTFVSGPLAAVATAEPAAANASQAAPRESTTDQKLAVGQELGLNVTPTQWSMKDCSFTIWVWSWASDSSRVDANSRVAEAAATAFTTNESDPESCYRFITDTVFTAHQADVVERLRKAERDRQRVAAAALVQWTGLVQDDLNCSLKDFVFRIWSRAAAGTEVKAKAAAVLTPTSTDAERTTFIVTGIRAAADIDQQRALEEAQRIERERQERLANEQARASAWNVVARTVMIDDLKLITDREFVYELFRKASTMENSKWRKADAQAAADSRDPAVWKAFIFTGVHAAYQKDLEEQNRQDAIETETRIKEILDRALRDGFLPNVVIAARTALASDLAARHAFLNVGQHEALKRDQIKPSNRRVVELQGIGSQRCMQVVGIEQADDPGMYQELWDCLVAPKQIYELFKYEDDQYLIRNMYSNMCLDATGDVVVQNSCDSGQATLRWKFIENPANGSFQIQNVATGRFATVKEGGTANAALIVQHTNTKAADQLWRIIDPTHRESVVPVQSGWTWVKGVHSGRCMQTAGLWDVPGEGANADLAGQELWDCVGGGKMKWKIIPLGENKYALENAQSGKCLDVRFGSWQPGTSLIQYTCHYGGTQQFVFTQEGDNSYGLQSALTFLYVDAYGNASENGALIKTSGYNGFANQRWTLVPQA
;
A
#
# COMPACT_ATOMS: atom_id res chain seq x y z
N MET A 1 -35.38 5.64 -16.65
CA MET A 1 -36.22 6.03 -15.49
C MET A 1 -35.94 7.49 -15.19
N ARG A 2 -37.00 8.26 -14.92
CA ARG A 2 -37.08 9.72 -14.67
C ARG A 2 -37.20 10.61 -15.91
N ALA A 3 -38.47 10.84 -16.24
CA ALA A 3 -38.99 11.92 -17.04
C ALA A 3 -38.92 13.25 -16.28
N ILE A 4 -38.73 14.35 -17.00
CA ILE A 4 -39.15 15.69 -16.59
C ILE A 4 -39.87 16.32 -17.79
N ALA A 5 -41.13 16.65 -17.55
CA ALA A 5 -42.05 17.34 -18.43
C ALA A 5 -42.09 18.84 -18.10
N ALA A 6 -42.86 19.58 -18.91
CA ALA A 6 -43.35 20.96 -18.76
C ALA A 6 -42.56 22.02 -19.56
N LEU A 7 -43.20 22.97 -20.26
CA LEU A 7 -44.61 23.25 -20.52
C LEU A 7 -44.63 24.20 -21.75
N ALA A 8 -45.40 23.89 -22.78
CA ALA A 8 -45.68 24.83 -23.87
C ALA A 8 -46.92 25.64 -23.51
N VAL A 9 -46.79 26.97 -23.42
CA VAL A 9 -47.93 27.88 -23.30
C VAL A 9 -48.30 28.35 -24.70
N VAL A 10 -49.35 27.75 -25.23
CA VAL A 10 -50.12 28.27 -26.36
C VAL A 10 -50.98 29.42 -25.84
N SER A 11 -50.86 30.60 -26.42
CA SER A 11 -51.86 31.66 -26.27
C SER A 11 -52.31 32.12 -27.67
N THR A 12 -53.52 31.70 -27.98
CA THR A 12 -54.37 32.12 -29.10
C THR A 12 -54.91 33.53 -28.85
N PHE A 13 -54.84 34.40 -29.85
CA PHE A 13 -55.80 35.50 -30.07
C PHE A 13 -56.14 35.47 -31.57
N VAL A 14 -57.24 34.80 -31.94
CA VAL A 14 -58.56 35.41 -32.21
C VAL A 14 -58.46 36.58 -33.18
N SER A 15 -58.60 36.22 -34.45
CA SER A 15 -58.96 37.08 -35.56
C SER A 15 -60.48 37.33 -35.57
N GLY A 16 -60.86 38.61 -35.68
CA GLY A 16 -62.14 39.04 -36.25
C GLY A 16 -62.73 40.27 -35.55
N PRO A 17 -63.54 41.11 -36.23
CA PRO A 17 -63.87 41.15 -37.65
C PRO A 17 -63.47 42.48 -38.33
N LEU A 18 -63.40 42.45 -39.66
CA LEU A 18 -63.49 43.63 -40.52
C LEU A 18 -64.88 44.24 -40.37
N ALA A 19 -64.99 45.39 -39.70
CA ALA A 19 -66.22 46.19 -39.71
C ALA A 19 -66.27 46.99 -41.03
N ALA A 20 -67.22 46.62 -41.88
CA ALA A 20 -67.64 47.43 -43.02
C ALA A 20 -68.23 48.75 -42.49
N VAL A 21 -67.65 49.88 -42.89
CA VAL A 21 -68.28 51.18 -42.71
C VAL A 21 -69.06 51.51 -43.97
N ALA A 22 -70.36 51.73 -43.76
CA ALA A 22 -71.37 52.01 -44.75
C ALA A 22 -71.08 53.30 -45.53
N THR A 23 -71.33 53.24 -46.84
CA THR A 23 -71.56 54.41 -47.69
C THR A 23 -72.86 55.09 -47.27
N ALA A 24 -72.79 56.31 -46.76
CA ALA A 24 -73.93 57.20 -46.60
C ALA A 24 -73.73 58.42 -47.52
N GLU A 25 -74.71 58.64 -48.41
CA GLU A 25 -74.80 59.81 -49.30
C GLU A 25 -74.77 61.13 -48.51
N PRO A 26 -74.18 62.21 -49.06
CA PRO A 26 -74.25 63.52 -48.43
C PRO A 26 -75.62 64.16 -48.71
N ALA A 27 -76.39 64.37 -47.65
CA ALA A 27 -77.52 65.28 -47.67
C ALA A 27 -77.00 66.71 -47.93
N ALA A 28 -77.51 67.33 -49.00
CA ALA A 28 -77.29 68.73 -49.30
C ALA A 28 -77.80 69.61 -48.14
N ALA A 29 -76.87 70.27 -47.45
CA ALA A 29 -77.16 71.35 -46.52
C ALA A 29 -76.12 72.46 -46.72
N ASN A 30 -76.58 73.53 -47.37
CA ASN A 30 -76.06 74.88 -47.47
C ASN A 30 -74.62 75.16 -46.97
N ALA A 31 -73.81 75.60 -47.93
CA ALA A 31 -72.62 76.39 -47.70
C ALA A 31 -72.92 77.59 -46.77
N SER A 32 -72.24 77.61 -45.64
CA SER A 32 -71.79 78.86 -45.01
C SER A 32 -70.28 78.74 -44.86
N GLN A 33 -69.54 79.75 -45.34
CA GLN A 33 -68.08 79.79 -45.23
C GLN A 33 -67.66 79.78 -43.76
N ALA A 34 -67.21 78.62 -43.27
CA ALA A 34 -66.40 78.54 -42.06
C ALA A 34 -64.93 78.68 -42.47
N ALA A 35 -64.19 79.57 -41.80
CA ALA A 35 -62.77 79.77 -42.04
C ALA A 35 -61.98 78.44 -41.91
N PRO A 36 -60.91 78.22 -42.71
CA PRO A 36 -60.10 77.02 -42.62
C PRO A 36 -59.57 76.80 -41.21
N ARG A 37 -59.58 75.54 -40.75
CA ARG A 37 -59.10 75.18 -39.41
C ARG A 37 -57.59 75.38 -39.32
N GLU A 38 -57.13 75.91 -38.20
CA GLU A 38 -55.71 75.95 -37.86
C GLU A 38 -55.41 74.99 -36.73
N SER A 39 -54.21 74.40 -36.79
CA SER A 39 -53.73 73.47 -35.78
C SER A 39 -53.49 74.19 -34.45
N THR A 40 -53.80 73.50 -33.36
CA THR A 40 -53.57 74.01 -32.01
C THR A 40 -52.08 73.98 -31.67
N THR A 41 -51.70 74.74 -30.65
CA THR A 41 -50.36 74.69 -30.06
C THR A 41 -49.95 73.25 -29.75
N ASP A 42 -50.81 72.49 -29.06
CA ASP A 42 -50.53 71.10 -28.67
C ASP A 42 -50.26 70.19 -29.87
N GLN A 43 -50.98 70.38 -30.98
CA GLN A 43 -50.75 69.60 -32.21
C GLN A 43 -49.38 69.89 -32.82
N LYS A 44 -48.93 71.16 -32.85
CA LYS A 44 -47.57 71.53 -33.30
C LYS A 44 -46.48 71.02 -32.35
N LEU A 45 -46.71 71.03 -31.03
CA LEU A 45 -45.79 70.41 -30.07
C LEU A 45 -45.70 68.89 -30.25
N ALA A 46 -46.81 68.21 -30.58
CA ALA A 46 -46.81 66.76 -30.83
C ALA A 46 -45.94 66.38 -32.03
N VAL A 47 -45.99 67.17 -33.11
CA VAL A 47 -45.04 67.03 -34.24
C VAL A 47 -43.59 67.23 -33.76
N GLY A 48 -43.40 68.21 -32.87
CA GLY A 48 -42.14 68.46 -32.19
C GLY A 48 -41.60 67.23 -31.48
N GLN A 49 -42.42 66.59 -30.65
CA GLN A 49 -42.06 65.41 -29.88
C GLN A 49 -41.77 64.18 -30.76
N GLU A 50 -42.59 63.92 -31.76
CA GLU A 50 -42.42 62.76 -32.67
C GLU A 50 -41.11 62.83 -33.46
N LEU A 51 -40.78 64.02 -33.97
CA LEU A 51 -39.58 64.25 -34.77
C LEU A 51 -38.34 64.58 -33.94
N GLY A 52 -38.47 64.73 -32.62
CA GLY A 52 -37.38 65.19 -31.75
C GLY A 52 -36.97 66.66 -31.99
N LEU A 53 -37.90 67.47 -32.49
CA LEU A 53 -37.74 68.90 -32.76
C LEU A 53 -38.05 69.77 -31.54
N ASN A 54 -37.22 70.78 -31.30
CA ASN A 54 -37.51 71.78 -30.27
C ASN A 54 -38.44 72.88 -30.82
N VAL A 55 -39.75 72.72 -30.61
CA VAL A 55 -40.77 73.68 -31.04
C VAL A 55 -40.92 74.78 -29.98
N THR A 56 -40.45 75.99 -30.29
CA THR A 56 -40.51 77.15 -29.37
C THR A 56 -41.76 78.00 -29.62
N PRO A 57 -42.04 79.03 -28.78
CA PRO A 57 -43.17 79.92 -29.02
C PRO A 57 -43.21 80.55 -30.41
N THR A 58 -42.05 80.83 -30.99
CA THR A 58 -41.94 81.35 -32.35
C THR A 58 -42.50 80.36 -33.40
N GLN A 59 -42.26 79.06 -33.22
CA GLN A 59 -42.72 78.04 -34.17
C GLN A 59 -44.19 77.66 -33.95
N TRP A 60 -44.66 77.47 -32.73
CA TRP A 60 -46.06 77.08 -32.53
C TRP A 60 -47.06 78.21 -32.88
N SER A 61 -46.60 79.46 -32.85
CA SER A 61 -47.40 80.63 -33.26
C SER A 61 -47.44 80.84 -34.78
N MET A 62 -46.69 80.05 -35.56
CA MET A 62 -46.71 80.11 -37.02
C MET A 62 -48.06 79.62 -37.56
N LYS A 63 -48.45 80.17 -38.71
CA LYS A 63 -49.51 79.57 -39.54
C LYS A 63 -49.09 78.18 -39.99
N ASP A 64 -50.06 77.29 -40.19
CA ASP A 64 -49.79 75.85 -40.40
C ASP A 64 -48.81 75.59 -41.55
N CYS A 65 -48.94 76.27 -42.70
CA CYS A 65 -47.98 76.08 -43.79
C CYS A 65 -46.59 76.63 -43.50
N SER A 66 -46.46 77.73 -42.75
CA SER A 66 -45.15 78.21 -42.32
C SER A 66 -44.47 77.23 -41.36
N PHE A 67 -45.24 76.59 -40.48
CA PHE A 67 -44.76 75.51 -39.61
C PHE A 67 -44.36 74.26 -40.42
N THR A 68 -45.17 73.85 -41.40
CA THR A 68 -44.88 72.71 -42.29
C THR A 68 -43.63 72.95 -43.15
N ILE A 69 -43.41 74.17 -43.66
CA ILE A 69 -42.18 74.54 -44.37
C ILE A 69 -40.95 74.46 -43.44
N TRP A 70 -41.10 74.86 -42.18
CA TRP A 70 -40.04 74.74 -41.19
C TRP A 70 -39.69 73.26 -40.91
N VAL A 71 -40.69 72.39 -40.73
CA VAL A 71 -40.49 70.94 -40.58
C VAL A 71 -39.82 70.34 -41.82
N TRP A 72 -40.23 70.75 -43.02
CA TRP A 72 -39.62 70.33 -44.29
C TRP A 72 -38.13 70.67 -44.37
N SER A 73 -37.75 71.90 -44.01
CA SER A 73 -36.35 72.35 -44.06
C SER A 73 -35.45 71.51 -43.15
N TRP A 74 -35.96 71.03 -42.02
CA TRP A 74 -35.22 70.15 -41.13
C TRP A 74 -35.18 68.70 -41.66
N ALA A 75 -36.29 68.18 -42.16
CA ALA A 75 -36.39 66.79 -42.62
C ALA A 75 -35.61 66.52 -43.90
N SER A 76 -35.47 67.54 -44.77
CA SER A 76 -34.77 67.47 -46.06
C SER A 76 -33.26 67.67 -45.97
N ASP A 77 -32.72 67.95 -44.78
CA ASP A 77 -31.28 68.10 -44.58
C ASP A 77 -30.56 66.74 -44.70
N SER A 78 -30.01 66.50 -45.90
CA SER A 78 -29.31 65.27 -46.25
C SER A 78 -27.95 65.09 -45.58
N SER A 79 -27.44 66.11 -44.88
CA SER A 79 -26.22 65.99 -44.07
C SER A 79 -26.44 65.20 -42.78
N ARG A 80 -27.70 64.99 -42.41
CA ARG A 80 -28.09 64.27 -41.20
C ARG A 80 -28.18 62.78 -41.43
N VAL A 81 -27.63 62.01 -40.49
CA VAL A 81 -27.70 60.54 -40.48
C VAL A 81 -29.14 60.05 -40.25
N ASP A 82 -29.98 60.88 -39.63
CA ASP A 82 -31.39 60.65 -39.34
C ASP A 82 -32.34 61.48 -40.23
N ALA A 83 -31.89 61.88 -41.42
CA ALA A 83 -32.74 62.56 -42.40
C ALA A 83 -34.02 61.75 -42.68
N ASN A 84 -35.17 62.41 -42.55
CA ASN A 84 -36.48 61.79 -42.70
C ASN A 84 -37.00 62.09 -44.10
N SER A 85 -36.55 61.28 -45.06
CA SER A 85 -36.83 61.46 -46.49
C SER A 85 -38.33 61.51 -46.82
N ARG A 86 -39.15 60.68 -46.16
CA ARG A 86 -40.60 60.64 -46.36
C ARG A 86 -41.30 61.78 -45.64
N VAL A 87 -40.82 62.19 -44.46
CA VAL A 87 -41.34 63.40 -43.79
C VAL A 87 -41.07 64.63 -44.64
N ALA A 88 -39.89 64.74 -45.23
CA ALA A 88 -39.56 65.80 -46.17
C ALA A 88 -40.48 65.78 -47.40
N GLU A 89 -40.70 64.61 -48.00
CA GLU A 89 -41.60 64.49 -49.15
C GLU A 89 -43.06 64.86 -48.81
N ALA A 90 -43.56 64.37 -47.67
CA ALA A 90 -44.91 64.66 -47.19
C ALA A 90 -45.10 66.15 -46.85
N ALA A 91 -44.11 66.78 -46.21
CA ALA A 91 -44.15 68.20 -45.88
C ALA A 91 -44.13 69.06 -47.16
N ALA A 92 -43.27 68.71 -48.12
CA ALA A 92 -43.21 69.35 -49.44
C ALA A 92 -44.54 69.31 -50.16
N THR A 93 -45.17 68.14 -50.19
CA THR A 93 -46.48 67.94 -50.81
C THR A 93 -47.55 68.81 -50.12
N ALA A 94 -47.54 68.87 -48.80
CA ALA A 94 -48.53 69.62 -48.04
C ALA A 94 -48.48 71.13 -48.31
N PHE A 95 -47.32 71.80 -48.23
CA PHE A 95 -47.29 73.26 -48.46
C PHE A 95 -47.41 73.66 -49.94
N THR A 96 -47.06 72.78 -50.88
CA THR A 96 -47.20 73.08 -52.32
C THR A 96 -48.65 72.98 -52.81
N THR A 97 -49.47 72.16 -52.15
CA THR A 97 -50.88 71.93 -52.50
C THR A 97 -51.86 72.88 -51.80
N ASN A 98 -51.36 73.74 -50.90
CA ASN A 98 -52.17 74.62 -50.05
C ASN A 98 -53.07 75.60 -50.83
N GLU A 99 -52.68 76.04 -52.03
CA GLU A 99 -53.52 76.93 -52.86
C GLU A 99 -54.78 76.22 -53.38
N SER A 100 -54.66 74.92 -53.68
CA SER A 100 -55.77 74.08 -54.16
C SER A 100 -56.53 73.37 -53.04
N ASP A 101 -55.91 73.21 -51.88
CA ASP A 101 -56.42 72.50 -50.72
C ASP A 101 -56.00 73.23 -49.43
N PRO A 102 -56.78 74.23 -48.98
CA PRO A 102 -56.41 75.11 -47.87
C PRO A 102 -56.22 74.43 -46.49
N GLU A 103 -56.50 73.13 -46.38
CA GLU A 103 -56.28 72.33 -45.16
C GLU A 103 -55.11 71.34 -45.28
N SER A 104 -54.34 71.33 -46.38
CA SER A 104 -53.25 70.37 -46.61
C SER A 104 -52.16 70.43 -45.54
N CYS A 105 -51.74 71.64 -45.14
CA CYS A 105 -50.75 71.85 -44.08
C CYS A 105 -51.29 71.49 -42.70
N TYR A 106 -52.57 71.77 -42.44
CA TYR A 106 -53.25 71.35 -41.21
C TYR A 106 -53.22 69.82 -41.09
N ARG A 107 -53.64 69.10 -42.14
CA ARG A 107 -53.63 67.63 -42.16
C ARG A 107 -52.22 67.03 -42.01
N PHE A 108 -51.21 67.69 -42.58
CA PHE A 108 -49.82 67.28 -42.36
C PHE A 108 -49.43 67.33 -40.90
N ILE A 109 -49.73 68.45 -40.21
CA ILE A 109 -49.40 68.65 -38.79
C ILE A 109 -50.17 67.67 -37.91
N THR A 110 -51.43 67.37 -38.23
CA THR A 110 -52.26 66.53 -37.37
C THR A 110 -52.11 65.03 -37.62
N ASP A 111 -51.63 64.60 -38.78
CA ASP A 111 -51.63 63.17 -39.16
C ASP A 111 -50.46 62.76 -40.08
N THR A 112 -50.29 63.41 -41.24
CA THR A 112 -49.38 62.90 -42.29
C THR A 112 -47.92 62.86 -41.86
N VAL A 113 -47.49 63.78 -40.99
CA VAL A 113 -46.12 63.79 -40.46
C VAL A 113 -45.77 62.55 -39.63
N PHE A 114 -46.71 62.04 -38.85
CA PHE A 114 -46.52 60.86 -38.00
C PHE A 114 -46.42 59.58 -38.84
N THR A 115 -47.31 59.44 -39.82
CA THR A 115 -47.29 58.28 -40.74
C THR A 115 -46.04 58.29 -41.64
N ALA A 116 -45.60 59.46 -42.10
CA ALA A 116 -44.36 59.61 -42.87
C ALA A 116 -43.10 59.29 -42.03
N HIS A 117 -43.03 59.78 -40.79
CA HIS A 117 -41.92 59.49 -39.88
C HIS A 117 -41.84 58.00 -39.54
N GLN A 118 -42.98 57.38 -39.25
CA GLN A 118 -43.05 55.94 -39.00
C GLN A 118 -42.50 55.14 -40.19
N ALA A 119 -42.76 55.59 -41.42
CA ALA A 119 -42.24 54.94 -42.62
C ALA A 119 -40.72 55.15 -42.82
N ASP A 120 -40.16 56.31 -42.46
CA ASP A 120 -38.70 56.55 -42.44
C ASP A 120 -37.99 55.69 -41.36
N VAL A 121 -38.59 55.56 -40.18
CA VAL A 121 -38.08 54.67 -39.10
C VAL A 121 -38.07 53.23 -39.57
N VAL A 122 -39.14 52.75 -40.21
CA VAL A 122 -39.21 51.38 -40.74
C VAL A 122 -38.14 51.12 -41.79
N GLU A 123 -37.85 52.05 -42.71
CA GLU A 123 -36.80 51.82 -43.72
C GLU A 123 -35.39 51.84 -43.10
N ARG A 124 -35.13 52.73 -42.13
CA ARG A 124 -33.88 52.72 -41.37
C ARG A 124 -33.66 51.39 -40.65
N LEU A 125 -34.69 50.86 -39.99
CA LEU A 125 -34.63 49.56 -39.32
C LEU A 125 -34.41 48.41 -40.32
N ARG A 126 -35.06 48.44 -41.49
CA ARG A 126 -34.84 47.46 -42.56
C ARG A 126 -33.41 47.51 -43.08
N LYS A 127 -32.85 48.70 -43.30
CA LYS A 127 -31.44 48.85 -43.71
C LYS A 127 -30.49 48.33 -42.63
N ALA A 128 -30.69 48.72 -41.38
CA ALA A 128 -29.86 48.26 -40.26
C ALA A 128 -29.88 46.74 -40.10
N GLU A 129 -31.04 46.10 -40.28
CA GLU A 129 -31.16 44.64 -40.23
C GLU A 129 -30.48 43.96 -41.43
N ARG A 130 -30.63 44.50 -42.65
CA ARG A 130 -29.89 44.02 -43.84
C ARG A 130 -28.38 44.10 -43.63
N ASP A 131 -27.89 45.24 -43.15
CA ASP A 131 -26.47 45.47 -42.88
C ASP A 131 -25.96 44.50 -41.82
N ARG A 132 -26.71 44.31 -40.72
CA ARG A 132 -26.40 43.32 -39.68
C ARG A 132 -26.28 41.90 -40.24
N GLN A 133 -27.22 41.47 -41.09
CA GLN A 133 -27.21 40.15 -41.71
C GLN A 133 -26.00 39.97 -42.63
N ARG A 134 -25.66 41.00 -43.42
CA ARG A 134 -24.49 41.00 -44.31
C ARG A 134 -23.18 41.00 -43.53
N VAL A 135 -23.05 41.77 -42.46
CA VAL A 135 -21.88 41.72 -41.56
C VAL A 135 -21.70 40.32 -40.96
N ALA A 136 -22.79 39.71 -40.47
CA ALA A 136 -22.74 38.36 -39.92
C ALA A 136 -22.33 37.31 -40.97
N ALA A 137 -22.83 37.43 -42.20
CA ALA A 137 -22.44 36.58 -43.32
C ALA A 137 -20.96 36.75 -43.72
N ALA A 138 -20.48 37.99 -43.76
CA ALA A 138 -19.09 38.31 -44.10
C ALA A 138 -18.10 37.75 -43.06
N ALA A 139 -18.47 37.77 -41.77
CA ALA A 139 -17.65 37.22 -40.69
C ALA A 139 -17.41 35.70 -40.85
N LEU A 140 -18.39 34.95 -41.35
CA LEU A 140 -18.30 33.49 -41.54
C LEU A 140 -17.29 33.08 -42.61
N VAL A 141 -16.95 33.97 -43.54
CA VAL A 141 -15.88 33.77 -44.54
C VAL A 141 -14.61 34.56 -44.20
N GLN A 142 -14.48 35.02 -42.94
CA GLN A 142 -13.34 35.79 -42.45
C GLN A 142 -13.02 37.03 -43.30
N TRP A 143 -14.05 37.70 -43.81
CA TRP A 143 -13.86 38.91 -44.60
C TRP A 143 -13.39 40.07 -43.72
N THR A 144 -12.10 40.38 -43.80
CA THR A 144 -11.48 41.53 -43.12
C THR A 144 -11.61 42.82 -43.95
N GLY A 145 -11.84 43.96 -43.28
CA GLY A 145 -11.93 45.27 -43.94
C GLY A 145 -13.26 45.55 -44.67
N LEU A 146 -14.38 45.03 -44.15
CA LEU A 146 -15.72 45.30 -44.68
C LEU A 146 -16.10 46.78 -44.52
N VAL A 147 -16.44 47.47 -45.61
CA VAL A 147 -16.85 48.89 -45.59
C VAL A 147 -18.34 49.07 -45.93
N GLN A 148 -18.90 50.25 -45.68
CA GLN A 148 -20.33 50.50 -45.90
C GLN A 148 -20.76 50.33 -47.37
N ASP A 149 -19.86 50.59 -48.32
CA ASP A 149 -20.15 50.37 -49.75
C ASP A 149 -20.29 48.88 -50.11
N ASP A 150 -19.59 47.99 -49.40
CA ASP A 150 -19.79 46.55 -49.52
C ASP A 150 -21.18 46.13 -49.02
N LEU A 151 -21.70 46.82 -48.01
CA LEU A 151 -23.03 46.59 -47.45
C LEU A 151 -24.14 47.21 -48.31
N ASN A 152 -23.87 48.28 -49.04
CA ASN A 152 -24.85 48.97 -49.88
C ASN A 152 -24.98 48.36 -51.30
N CYS A 153 -24.14 47.39 -51.68
CA CYS A 153 -24.17 46.80 -53.02
C CYS A 153 -25.39 45.91 -53.29
N SER A 154 -25.58 45.50 -54.56
CA SER A 154 -26.67 44.59 -54.92
C SER A 154 -26.56 43.24 -54.21
N LEU A 155 -27.67 42.53 -54.03
CA LEU A 155 -27.65 41.18 -53.44
C LEU A 155 -26.73 40.23 -54.22
N LYS A 156 -26.70 40.35 -55.55
CA LYS A 156 -25.83 39.56 -56.43
C LYS A 156 -24.36 39.86 -56.18
N ASP A 157 -23.98 41.14 -56.10
CA ASP A 157 -22.59 41.54 -55.85
C ASP A 157 -22.12 41.13 -54.46
N PHE A 158 -22.99 41.25 -53.45
CA PHE A 158 -22.67 40.83 -52.10
C PHE A 158 -22.39 39.32 -52.03
N VAL A 159 -23.27 38.50 -52.62
CA VAL A 159 -23.07 37.05 -52.70
C VAL A 159 -21.82 36.69 -53.51
N PHE A 160 -21.53 37.41 -54.59
CA PHE A 160 -20.31 37.21 -55.37
C PHE A 160 -19.04 37.48 -54.54
N ARG A 161 -19.04 38.55 -53.75
CA ARG A 161 -17.93 38.87 -52.85
C ARG A 161 -17.72 37.80 -51.78
N ILE A 162 -18.80 37.23 -51.23
CA ILE A 162 -18.73 36.06 -50.34
C ILE A 162 -18.12 34.85 -51.06
N TRP A 163 -18.64 34.50 -52.25
CA TRP A 163 -18.14 33.38 -53.06
C TRP A 163 -16.66 33.48 -53.38
N SER A 164 -16.19 34.67 -53.77
CA SER A 164 -14.79 34.90 -54.14
C SER A 164 -13.81 34.66 -52.98
N ARG A 165 -14.25 34.90 -51.74
CA ARG A 165 -13.45 34.80 -50.52
C ARG A 165 -13.54 33.43 -49.85
N ALA A 166 -14.65 32.73 -50.02
CA ALA A 166 -14.78 31.37 -49.52
C ALA A 166 -13.70 30.47 -50.12
N ALA A 167 -13.07 29.62 -49.30
CA ALA A 167 -12.00 28.73 -49.74
C ALA A 167 -12.51 27.70 -50.76
N ALA A 168 -11.64 27.29 -51.68
CA ALA A 168 -12.00 26.26 -52.68
C ALA A 168 -12.42 24.96 -51.99
N GLY A 169 -13.49 24.33 -52.47
CA GLY A 169 -14.04 23.07 -51.91
C GLY A 169 -14.97 23.24 -50.70
N THR A 170 -15.17 24.45 -50.18
CA THR A 170 -16.12 24.72 -49.09
C THR A 170 -17.57 24.68 -49.54
N GLU A 171 -18.46 24.25 -48.64
CA GLU A 171 -19.91 24.27 -48.81
C GLU A 171 -20.40 25.71 -49.00
N VAL A 172 -19.82 26.69 -48.27
CA VAL A 172 -20.14 28.11 -48.46
C VAL A 172 -19.86 28.55 -49.90
N LYS A 173 -18.72 28.16 -50.49
CA LYS A 173 -18.40 28.49 -51.89
C LYS A 173 -19.33 27.78 -52.87
N ALA A 174 -19.67 26.52 -52.63
CA ALA A 174 -20.59 25.76 -53.48
C ALA A 174 -22.01 26.37 -53.47
N LYS A 175 -22.55 26.67 -52.28
CA LYS A 175 -23.89 27.25 -52.12
C LYS A 175 -23.95 28.69 -52.63
N ALA A 176 -22.89 29.49 -52.45
CA ALA A 176 -22.82 30.83 -53.02
C ALA A 176 -22.81 30.79 -54.56
N ALA A 177 -22.12 29.81 -55.18
CA ALA A 177 -22.16 29.64 -56.63
C ALA A 177 -23.58 29.29 -57.14
N ALA A 178 -24.30 28.45 -56.41
CA ALA A 178 -25.66 28.02 -56.77
C ALA A 178 -26.67 29.18 -56.84
N VAL A 179 -26.50 30.21 -56.02
CA VAL A 179 -27.34 31.41 -56.05
C VAL A 179 -26.78 32.55 -56.92
N LEU A 180 -25.64 32.35 -57.61
CA LEU A 180 -25.04 33.35 -58.53
C LEU A 180 -25.44 33.17 -60.00
N THR A 181 -26.34 32.22 -60.30
CA THR A 181 -26.78 31.94 -61.67
C THR A 181 -27.64 33.09 -62.24
N PRO A 182 -27.76 33.21 -63.58
CA PRO A 182 -28.64 34.20 -64.22
C PRO A 182 -30.13 34.03 -63.87
N THR A 183 -30.55 32.84 -63.48
CA THR A 183 -31.94 32.51 -63.14
C THR A 183 -32.27 32.68 -61.66
N SER A 184 -31.27 32.90 -60.79
CA SER A 184 -31.48 33.06 -59.35
C SER A 184 -32.13 34.39 -59.00
N THR A 185 -33.20 34.32 -58.22
CA THR A 185 -34.02 35.44 -57.74
C THR A 185 -33.41 36.14 -56.53
N ASP A 186 -33.84 37.38 -56.28
CA ASP A 186 -33.43 38.12 -55.08
C ASP A 186 -33.91 37.49 -53.78
N ALA A 187 -35.03 36.76 -53.80
CA ALA A 187 -35.51 35.99 -52.65
C ALA A 187 -34.56 34.83 -52.30
N GLU A 188 -34.03 34.13 -53.30
CA GLU A 188 -33.04 33.05 -53.11
C GLU A 188 -31.70 33.60 -52.60
N ARG A 189 -31.23 34.74 -53.15
CA ARG A 189 -30.02 35.42 -52.67
C ARG A 189 -30.19 35.92 -51.23
N THR A 190 -31.35 36.47 -50.90
CA THR A 190 -31.67 36.93 -49.54
C THR A 190 -31.69 35.76 -48.57
N THR A 191 -32.37 34.66 -48.91
CA THR A 191 -32.40 33.45 -48.08
C THR A 191 -30.99 32.90 -47.85
N PHE A 192 -30.17 32.87 -48.90
CA PHE A 192 -28.78 32.45 -48.76
C PHE A 192 -27.97 33.36 -47.83
N ILE A 193 -28.10 34.68 -47.94
CA ILE A 193 -27.39 35.63 -47.06
C ILE A 193 -27.82 35.46 -45.60
N VAL A 194 -29.12 35.35 -45.34
CA VAL A 194 -29.66 35.36 -43.97
C VAL A 194 -29.41 34.05 -43.23
N THR A 195 -29.62 32.91 -43.89
CA THR A 195 -29.52 31.59 -43.24
C THR A 195 -28.58 30.62 -43.97
N GLY A 196 -28.52 30.68 -45.29
CA GLY A 196 -27.76 29.72 -46.09
C GLY A 196 -26.24 29.76 -45.88
N ILE A 197 -25.63 30.94 -45.71
CA ILE A 197 -24.19 31.08 -45.45
C ILE A 197 -23.82 30.47 -44.10
N ARG A 198 -24.62 30.71 -43.05
CA ARG A 198 -24.40 30.11 -41.73
C ARG A 198 -24.53 28.59 -41.78
N ALA A 199 -25.61 28.09 -42.36
CA ALA A 199 -25.81 26.64 -42.48
C ALA A 199 -24.67 25.95 -43.26
N ALA A 200 -24.15 26.60 -44.32
CA ALA A 200 -23.02 26.07 -45.07
C ALA A 200 -21.69 26.15 -44.29
N ALA A 201 -21.44 27.24 -43.57
CA ALA A 201 -20.26 27.40 -42.73
C ALA A 201 -20.23 26.39 -41.57
N ASP A 202 -21.40 26.09 -40.98
CA ASP A 202 -21.53 25.07 -39.92
C ASP A 202 -21.14 23.68 -40.45
N ILE A 203 -21.52 23.33 -41.68
CA ILE A 203 -21.12 22.07 -42.34
C ILE A 203 -19.61 22.03 -42.57
N ASP A 204 -19.02 23.11 -43.07
CA ASP A 204 -17.57 23.21 -43.29
C ASP A 204 -16.79 23.05 -41.97
N GLN A 205 -17.26 23.67 -40.89
CA GLN A 205 -16.67 23.54 -39.56
C GLN A 205 -16.78 22.11 -39.00
N GLN A 206 -17.93 21.44 -39.18
CA GLN A 206 -18.12 20.06 -38.74
C GLN A 206 -17.17 19.10 -39.47
N ARG A 207 -17.06 19.20 -40.79
CA ARG A 207 -16.13 18.38 -41.58
C ARG A 207 -14.67 18.60 -41.15
N ALA A 208 -14.27 19.85 -40.92
CA ALA A 208 -12.93 20.17 -40.45
C ALA A 208 -12.64 19.58 -39.06
N LEU A 209 -13.63 19.58 -38.15
CA LEU A 209 -13.52 18.98 -36.83
C LEU A 209 -13.41 17.45 -36.92
N GLU A 210 -14.25 16.80 -37.71
CA GLU A 210 -14.22 15.35 -37.91
C GLU A 210 -12.88 14.88 -38.51
N GLU A 211 -12.35 15.64 -39.47
CA GLU A 211 -11.04 15.43 -40.08
C GLU A 211 -9.91 15.53 -39.04
N ALA A 212 -9.88 16.62 -38.27
CA ALA A 212 -8.86 16.83 -37.22
C ALA A 212 -8.92 15.72 -36.15
N GLN A 213 -10.11 15.32 -35.75
CA GLN A 213 -10.29 14.21 -34.81
C GLN A 213 -9.83 12.87 -35.41
N ARG A 214 -10.04 12.63 -36.71
CA ARG A 214 -9.55 11.41 -37.37
C ARG A 214 -8.02 11.38 -37.38
N ILE A 215 -7.37 12.48 -37.80
CA ILE A 215 -5.91 12.60 -37.82
C ILE A 215 -5.32 12.37 -36.42
N GLU A 216 -5.95 12.94 -35.38
CA GLU A 216 -5.49 12.76 -34.00
C GLU A 216 -5.70 11.33 -33.52
N ARG A 217 -6.84 10.68 -33.81
CA ARG A 217 -7.05 9.25 -33.49
C ARG A 217 -5.99 8.36 -34.13
N GLU A 218 -5.72 8.55 -35.42
CA GLU A 218 -4.68 7.79 -36.13
C GLU A 218 -3.29 8.03 -35.53
N ARG A 219 -2.98 9.25 -35.08
CA ARG A 219 -1.73 9.56 -34.39
C ARG A 219 -1.63 8.84 -33.03
N GLN A 220 -2.71 8.86 -32.25
CA GLN A 220 -2.77 8.18 -30.96
C GLN A 220 -2.63 6.66 -31.11
N GLU A 221 -3.28 6.07 -32.12
CA GLU A 221 -3.15 4.65 -32.42
C GLU A 221 -1.71 4.26 -32.82
N ARG A 222 -1.04 5.07 -33.66
CA ARG A 222 0.37 4.84 -34.00
C ARG A 222 1.28 4.88 -32.78
N LEU A 223 1.12 5.90 -31.94
CA LEU A 223 1.91 6.06 -30.72
C LEU A 223 1.67 4.91 -29.73
N ALA A 224 0.42 4.52 -29.53
CA ALA A 224 0.06 3.39 -28.67
C ALA A 224 0.67 2.08 -29.18
N ASN A 225 0.67 1.85 -30.50
CA ASN A 225 1.30 0.67 -31.09
C ASN A 225 2.82 0.66 -30.89
N GLU A 226 3.49 1.80 -31.11
CA GLU A 226 4.94 1.92 -30.88
C GLU A 226 5.30 1.68 -29.41
N GLN A 227 4.53 2.25 -28.48
CA GLN A 227 4.73 2.05 -27.04
C GLN A 227 4.50 0.60 -26.62
N ALA A 228 3.44 -0.05 -27.13
CA ALA A 228 3.15 -1.45 -26.85
C ALA A 228 4.28 -2.36 -27.35
N ARG A 229 4.79 -2.12 -28.56
CA ARG A 229 5.95 -2.85 -29.11
C ARG A 229 7.20 -2.63 -28.24
N ALA A 230 7.52 -1.40 -27.87
CA ALA A 230 8.67 -1.12 -27.02
C ALA A 230 8.58 -1.82 -25.65
N SER A 231 7.38 -1.81 -25.04
CA SER A 231 7.09 -2.51 -23.78
C SER A 231 7.25 -4.02 -23.92
N ALA A 232 6.66 -4.62 -24.96
CA ALA A 232 6.76 -6.03 -25.29
C ALA A 232 8.22 -6.48 -25.48
N TRP A 233 8.99 -5.68 -26.22
CA TRP A 233 10.40 -5.93 -26.44
C TRP A 233 11.18 -5.92 -25.14
N ASN A 234 10.97 -4.92 -24.28
CA ASN A 234 11.66 -4.83 -23.00
C ASN A 234 11.38 -6.03 -22.09
N VAL A 235 10.14 -6.53 -22.06
CA VAL A 235 9.77 -7.73 -21.27
C VAL A 235 10.53 -8.98 -21.73
N VAL A 236 10.75 -9.14 -23.03
CA VAL A 236 11.41 -10.33 -23.58
C VAL A 236 12.93 -10.16 -23.60
N ALA A 237 13.41 -9.05 -24.14
CA ALA A 237 14.82 -8.80 -24.43
C ALA A 237 15.58 -8.13 -23.27
N ARG A 238 14.88 -7.46 -22.35
CA ARG A 238 15.45 -6.60 -21.29
C ARG A 238 16.37 -5.51 -21.84
N THR A 239 16.07 -5.01 -23.03
CA THR A 239 16.81 -3.94 -23.71
C THR A 239 15.86 -2.93 -24.33
N VAL A 240 16.40 -1.77 -24.69
CA VAL A 240 15.68 -0.77 -25.50
C VAL A 240 15.48 -1.33 -26.91
N MET A 241 14.27 -1.12 -27.45
CA MET A 241 13.92 -1.51 -28.81
C MET A 241 14.66 -0.61 -29.82
N ILE A 242 15.32 -1.21 -30.80
CA ILE A 242 15.99 -0.49 -31.89
C ILE A 242 14.97 0.04 -32.92
N ASP A 243 15.32 1.10 -33.64
CA ASP A 243 14.41 1.77 -34.58
C ASP A 243 13.93 0.87 -35.73
N ASP A 244 14.76 -0.08 -36.19
CA ASP A 244 14.38 -1.01 -37.26
C ASP A 244 13.13 -1.85 -36.92
N LEU A 245 12.94 -2.18 -35.63
CA LEU A 245 11.78 -2.96 -35.16
C LEU A 245 10.48 -2.14 -35.15
N LYS A 246 10.56 -0.81 -35.32
CA LYS A 246 9.37 0.04 -35.46
C LYS A 246 8.73 -0.08 -36.84
N LEU A 247 9.54 -0.44 -37.84
CA LEU A 247 9.14 -0.41 -39.25
C LEU A 247 8.62 -1.76 -39.78
N ILE A 248 8.80 -2.84 -39.02
CA ILE A 248 8.35 -4.18 -39.41
C ILE A 248 6.86 -4.40 -39.12
N THR A 249 6.28 -5.43 -39.75
CA THR A 249 4.88 -5.82 -39.53
C THR A 249 4.67 -6.39 -38.13
N ASP A 250 3.43 -6.38 -37.61
CA ASP A 250 3.12 -6.98 -36.31
C ASP A 250 3.51 -8.47 -36.26
N ARG A 251 3.34 -9.20 -37.37
CA ARG A 251 3.73 -10.61 -37.48
C ARG A 251 5.24 -10.79 -37.34
N GLU A 252 6.04 -10.02 -38.07
CA GLU A 252 7.50 -10.08 -37.99
C GLU A 252 7.99 -9.65 -36.60
N PHE A 253 7.34 -8.65 -36.01
CA PHE A 253 7.66 -8.21 -34.66
C PHE A 253 7.43 -9.32 -33.62
N VAL A 254 6.29 -10.02 -33.69
CA VAL A 254 6.02 -11.19 -32.82
C VAL A 254 7.03 -12.31 -33.05
N TYR A 255 7.46 -12.53 -34.30
CA TYR A 255 8.52 -13.51 -34.61
C TYR A 255 9.86 -13.13 -33.97
N GLU A 256 10.25 -11.85 -33.99
CA GLU A 256 11.47 -11.37 -33.32
C GLU A 256 11.39 -11.53 -31.79
N LEU A 257 10.20 -11.30 -31.19
CA LEU A 257 9.96 -11.60 -29.78
C LEU A 257 10.17 -13.09 -29.49
N PHE A 258 9.60 -13.98 -30.31
CA PHE A 258 9.79 -15.42 -30.17
C PHE A 258 11.26 -15.84 -30.27
N ARG A 259 11.97 -15.33 -31.28
CA ARG A 259 13.40 -15.61 -31.50
C ARG A 259 14.22 -15.18 -30.29
N LYS A 260 13.96 -13.99 -29.74
CA LYS A 260 14.65 -13.51 -28.56
C LYS A 260 14.31 -14.34 -27.32
N ALA A 261 13.02 -14.61 -27.06
CA ALA A 261 12.57 -15.42 -25.93
C ALA A 261 13.23 -16.81 -25.92
N SER A 262 13.43 -17.42 -27.10
CA SER A 262 14.08 -18.72 -27.26
C SER A 262 15.56 -18.76 -26.82
N THR A 263 16.21 -17.62 -26.68
CA THR A 263 17.60 -17.51 -26.19
C THR A 263 17.72 -17.18 -24.71
N MET A 264 16.60 -16.87 -24.06
CA MET A 264 16.56 -16.43 -22.67
C MET A 264 16.38 -17.63 -21.72
N GLU A 265 17.02 -17.58 -20.56
CA GLU A 265 16.68 -18.45 -19.44
C GLU A 265 15.31 -18.06 -18.85
N ASN A 266 14.63 -19.03 -18.23
CA ASN A 266 13.33 -18.86 -17.57
C ASN A 266 12.30 -18.12 -18.45
N SER A 267 12.18 -18.52 -19.71
CA SER A 267 11.30 -17.90 -20.73
C SER A 267 10.26 -18.86 -21.30
N LYS A 268 9.97 -19.96 -20.60
CA LYS A 268 9.13 -21.08 -21.07
C LYS A 268 7.83 -20.60 -21.72
N TRP A 269 7.08 -19.75 -21.04
CA TRP A 269 5.78 -19.25 -21.48
C TRP A 269 5.92 -18.11 -22.48
N ARG A 270 6.87 -17.18 -22.30
CA ARG A 270 7.16 -16.16 -23.32
C ARG A 270 7.50 -16.78 -24.67
N LYS A 271 8.27 -17.88 -24.67
CA LYS A 271 8.60 -18.66 -25.86
C LYS A 271 7.37 -19.33 -26.46
N ALA A 272 6.61 -20.07 -25.64
CA ALA A 272 5.46 -20.84 -26.12
C ALA A 272 4.34 -19.93 -26.67
N ASP A 273 3.97 -18.88 -25.94
CA ASP A 273 2.89 -17.98 -26.32
C ASP A 273 3.30 -17.09 -27.51
N ALA A 274 4.59 -16.67 -27.59
CA ALA A 274 5.09 -15.95 -28.77
C ALA A 274 5.12 -16.83 -30.03
N GLN A 275 5.50 -18.11 -29.91
CA GLN A 275 5.44 -19.07 -31.02
C GLN A 275 4.00 -19.24 -31.52
N ALA A 276 3.05 -19.47 -30.60
CA ALA A 276 1.64 -19.63 -30.94
C ALA A 276 1.06 -18.38 -31.63
N ALA A 277 1.44 -17.19 -31.16
CA ALA A 277 1.06 -15.94 -31.81
C ALA A 277 1.72 -15.78 -33.19
N ALA A 278 3.01 -16.11 -33.33
CA ALA A 278 3.74 -16.05 -34.61
C ALA A 278 3.16 -17.01 -35.67
N ASP A 279 2.66 -18.17 -35.24
CA ASP A 279 2.04 -19.19 -36.11
C ASP A 279 0.62 -18.82 -36.55
N SER A 280 -0.04 -17.90 -35.85
CA SER A 280 -1.37 -17.40 -36.23
C SER A 280 -1.32 -16.64 -37.56
N ARG A 281 -2.43 -16.69 -38.31
CA ARG A 281 -2.66 -15.88 -39.51
C ARG A 281 -3.59 -14.68 -39.25
N ASP A 282 -4.08 -14.53 -38.03
CA ASP A 282 -5.02 -13.49 -37.65
C ASP A 282 -4.29 -12.25 -37.08
N PRO A 283 -4.38 -11.08 -37.74
CA PRO A 283 -3.79 -9.84 -37.24
C PRO A 283 -4.25 -9.42 -35.85
N ALA A 284 -5.47 -9.78 -35.45
CA ALA A 284 -5.97 -9.50 -34.11
C ALA A 284 -5.18 -10.27 -33.04
N VAL A 285 -4.70 -11.48 -33.34
CA VAL A 285 -3.89 -12.29 -32.43
C VAL A 285 -2.51 -11.67 -32.23
N TRP A 286 -1.85 -11.19 -33.30
CA TRP A 286 -0.54 -10.53 -33.17
C TRP A 286 -0.67 -9.25 -32.33
N LYS A 287 -1.67 -8.42 -32.63
CA LYS A 287 -1.92 -7.18 -31.89
C LYS A 287 -2.24 -7.47 -30.42
N ALA A 288 -3.11 -8.44 -30.12
CA ALA A 288 -3.41 -8.82 -28.75
C ALA A 288 -2.15 -9.33 -28.00
N PHE A 289 -1.31 -10.12 -28.67
CA PHE A 289 -0.07 -10.63 -28.07
C PHE A 289 0.92 -9.50 -27.74
N ILE A 290 1.12 -8.56 -28.65
CA ILE A 290 2.00 -7.40 -28.44
C ILE A 290 1.52 -6.55 -27.25
N PHE A 291 0.22 -6.27 -27.18
CA PHE A 291 -0.33 -5.36 -26.18
C PHE A 291 -0.44 -5.98 -24.79
N THR A 292 -0.81 -7.26 -24.68
CA THR A 292 -1.08 -7.89 -23.38
C THR A 292 -0.55 -9.32 -23.24
N GLY A 293 -0.55 -10.10 -24.32
CA GLY A 293 -0.17 -11.52 -24.26
C GLY A 293 1.27 -11.76 -23.78
N VAL A 294 2.23 -10.96 -24.24
CA VAL A 294 3.64 -11.07 -23.81
C VAL A 294 3.81 -10.79 -22.31
N HIS A 295 3.04 -9.86 -21.77
CA HIS A 295 3.06 -9.53 -20.34
C HIS A 295 2.46 -10.66 -19.50
N ALA A 296 1.34 -11.24 -19.96
CA ALA A 296 0.74 -12.40 -19.32
C ALA A 296 1.68 -13.62 -19.34
N ALA A 297 2.37 -13.87 -20.47
CA ALA A 297 3.35 -14.94 -20.58
C ALA A 297 4.55 -14.73 -19.63
N TYR A 298 5.02 -13.49 -19.47
CA TYR A 298 6.07 -13.17 -18.51
C TYR A 298 5.64 -13.40 -17.05
N GLN A 299 4.39 -13.09 -16.70
CA GLN A 299 3.88 -13.40 -15.36
C GLN A 299 3.87 -14.90 -15.09
N LYS A 300 3.45 -15.73 -16.06
CA LYS A 300 3.54 -17.20 -15.92
C LYS A 300 4.99 -17.69 -15.75
N ASP A 301 5.96 -17.06 -16.44
CA ASP A 301 7.38 -17.39 -16.26
C ASP A 301 7.87 -17.05 -14.83
N LEU A 302 7.42 -15.93 -14.25
CA LEU A 302 7.74 -15.56 -12.87
C LEU A 302 7.08 -16.49 -11.85
N GLU A 303 5.81 -16.86 -12.07
CA GLU A 303 5.09 -17.81 -11.22
C GLU A 303 5.78 -19.17 -11.19
N GLU A 304 6.21 -19.67 -12.35
CA GLU A 304 6.95 -20.93 -12.43
C GLU A 304 8.30 -20.85 -11.72
N GLN A 305 9.04 -19.74 -11.84
CA GLN A 305 10.28 -19.51 -11.08
C GLN A 305 10.00 -19.52 -9.58
N ASN A 306 9.06 -18.70 -9.11
CA ASN A 306 8.68 -18.62 -7.71
C ASN A 306 8.23 -19.99 -7.16
N ARG A 307 7.56 -20.81 -7.98
CA ARG A 307 7.17 -22.17 -7.60
C ARG A 307 8.38 -23.07 -7.38
N GLN A 308 9.39 -23.00 -8.24
CA GLN A 308 10.62 -23.77 -8.09
C GLN A 308 11.44 -23.28 -6.89
N ASP A 309 11.58 -21.97 -6.73
CA ASP A 309 12.25 -21.35 -5.59
C ASP A 309 11.54 -21.72 -4.26
N ALA A 310 10.21 -21.78 -4.26
CA ALA A 310 9.45 -22.23 -3.09
C ALA A 310 9.76 -23.68 -2.71
N ILE A 311 9.92 -24.58 -3.68
CA ILE A 311 10.29 -25.99 -3.45
C ILE A 311 11.74 -26.10 -2.94
N GLU A 312 12.67 -25.38 -3.57
CA GLU A 312 14.09 -25.41 -3.19
C GLU A 312 14.27 -24.87 -1.76
N THR A 313 13.71 -23.69 -1.49
CA THR A 313 13.80 -23.06 -0.17
C THR A 313 13.15 -23.92 0.90
N GLU A 314 12.00 -24.54 0.63
CA GLU A 314 11.37 -25.47 1.57
C GLU A 314 12.25 -26.67 1.91
N THR A 315 12.84 -27.30 0.89
CA THR A 315 13.77 -28.43 1.06
C THR A 315 14.96 -28.03 1.94
N ARG A 316 15.61 -26.91 1.63
CA ARG A 316 16.76 -26.41 2.40
C ARG A 316 16.41 -26.07 3.84
N ILE A 317 15.24 -25.49 4.10
CA ILE A 317 14.80 -25.17 5.46
C ILE A 317 14.48 -26.46 6.23
N LYS A 318 13.85 -27.45 5.59
CA LYS A 318 13.61 -28.77 6.19
C LYS A 318 14.92 -29.46 6.59
N GLU A 319 15.96 -29.41 5.76
CA GLU A 319 17.28 -29.94 6.10
C GLU A 319 17.93 -29.23 7.31
N ILE A 320 17.77 -27.91 7.43
CA ILE A 320 18.23 -27.14 8.59
C ILE A 320 17.42 -27.54 9.84
N LEU A 321 16.10 -27.61 9.72
CA LEU A 321 15.19 -28.03 10.78
C LEU A 321 15.53 -29.43 11.28
N ASP A 322 15.69 -30.40 10.38
CA ASP A 322 16.02 -31.78 10.73
C ASP A 322 17.37 -31.89 11.43
N ARG A 323 18.38 -31.10 11.01
CA ARG A 323 19.66 -31.03 11.72
C ARG A 323 19.50 -30.44 13.11
N ALA A 324 18.75 -29.34 13.25
CA ALA A 324 18.50 -28.71 14.53
C ALA A 324 17.71 -29.62 15.50
N LEU A 325 16.76 -30.39 14.98
CA LEU A 325 16.00 -31.38 15.75
C LEU A 325 16.88 -32.55 16.20
N ARG A 326 17.76 -33.07 15.32
CA ARG A 326 18.73 -34.12 15.69
C ARG A 326 19.76 -33.65 16.70
N ASP A 327 20.15 -32.38 16.61
CA ASP A 327 21.06 -31.76 17.58
C ASP A 327 20.41 -31.65 18.97
N GLY A 328 19.12 -31.30 19.03
CA GLY A 328 18.34 -31.27 20.26
C GLY A 328 18.52 -30.00 21.11
N PHE A 329 19.55 -29.19 20.84
CA PHE A 329 19.91 -27.99 21.62
C PHE A 329 19.89 -26.70 20.81
N LEU A 330 19.11 -26.67 19.71
CA LEU A 330 18.93 -25.48 18.86
C LEU A 330 17.45 -25.05 18.78
N PRO A 331 16.78 -24.78 19.92
CA PRO A 331 15.34 -24.48 19.95
C PRO A 331 14.98 -23.22 19.16
N ASN A 332 15.83 -22.17 19.15
CA ASN A 332 15.51 -20.95 18.39
C ASN A 332 15.61 -21.20 16.88
N VAL A 333 16.57 -22.00 16.41
CA VAL A 333 16.65 -22.41 15.00
C VAL A 333 15.42 -23.23 14.61
N VAL A 334 15.01 -24.19 15.45
CA VAL A 334 13.79 -24.99 15.22
C VAL A 334 12.57 -24.09 15.07
N ILE A 335 12.35 -23.16 16.00
CA ILE A 335 11.22 -22.22 15.97
C ILE A 335 11.29 -21.37 14.69
N ALA A 336 12.44 -20.75 14.41
CA ALA A 336 12.60 -19.88 13.23
C ALA A 336 12.38 -20.62 11.91
N ALA A 337 12.87 -21.86 11.79
CA ALA A 337 12.68 -22.70 10.61
C ALA A 337 11.20 -23.08 10.42
N ARG A 338 10.51 -23.50 11.48
CA ARG A 338 9.07 -23.81 11.42
C ARG A 338 8.24 -22.58 11.06
N THR A 339 8.55 -21.41 11.64
CA THR A 339 7.92 -20.14 11.29
C THR A 339 8.12 -19.80 9.81
N ALA A 340 9.33 -19.97 9.28
CA ALA A 340 9.61 -19.71 7.87
C ALA A 340 8.87 -20.69 6.93
N LEU A 341 8.80 -21.98 7.28
CA LEU A 341 8.07 -22.99 6.50
C LEU A 341 6.56 -22.70 6.44
N ALA A 342 5.99 -22.20 7.54
CA ALA A 342 4.58 -21.84 7.65
C ALA A 342 4.23 -20.49 6.99
N SER A 343 5.22 -19.76 6.48
CA SER A 343 5.07 -18.42 5.90
C SER A 343 5.30 -18.43 4.38
N ASP A 344 5.43 -17.23 3.78
CA ASP A 344 5.60 -17.04 2.34
C ASP A 344 7.05 -17.22 1.85
N LEU A 345 7.25 -17.15 0.52
CA LEU A 345 8.57 -17.30 -0.11
C LEU A 345 9.58 -16.24 0.38
N ALA A 346 9.12 -15.01 0.64
CA ALA A 346 9.99 -13.94 1.12
C ALA A 346 10.52 -14.24 2.54
N ALA A 347 9.67 -14.74 3.43
CA ALA A 347 10.06 -15.18 4.76
C ALA A 347 11.03 -16.37 4.73
N ARG A 348 10.84 -17.32 3.80
CA ARG A 348 11.78 -18.43 3.57
C ARG A 348 13.18 -17.94 3.18
N HIS A 349 13.27 -17.00 2.23
CA HIS A 349 14.54 -16.38 1.88
C HIS A 349 15.15 -15.58 3.03
N ALA A 350 14.35 -14.81 3.77
CA ALA A 350 14.82 -14.04 4.93
C ALA A 350 15.43 -14.96 6.00
N PHE A 351 14.81 -16.11 6.27
CA PHE A 351 15.37 -17.13 7.14
C PHE A 351 16.70 -17.69 6.61
N LEU A 352 16.74 -18.12 5.34
CA LEU A 352 17.94 -18.70 4.75
C LEU A 352 19.12 -17.71 4.68
N ASN A 353 18.86 -16.43 4.47
CA ASN A 353 19.92 -15.43 4.32
C ASN A 353 20.44 -14.92 5.67
N VAL A 354 19.54 -14.72 6.65
CA VAL A 354 19.89 -14.05 7.92
C VAL A 354 19.25 -14.75 9.13
N GLY A 355 17.96 -15.11 9.04
CA GLY A 355 17.20 -15.58 10.19
C GLY A 355 17.77 -16.84 10.85
N GLN A 356 18.32 -17.77 10.08
CA GLN A 356 18.98 -18.98 10.62
C GLN A 356 20.22 -18.64 11.46
N HIS A 357 20.98 -17.62 11.07
CA HIS A 357 22.19 -17.21 11.76
C HIS A 357 21.87 -16.46 13.05
N GLU A 358 20.87 -15.58 13.03
CA GLU A 358 20.39 -14.89 14.23
C GLU A 358 19.69 -15.83 15.22
N ALA A 359 19.01 -16.87 14.72
CA ALA A 359 18.49 -17.93 15.56
C ALA A 359 19.64 -18.74 16.20
N LEU A 360 20.65 -19.13 15.41
CA LEU A 360 21.81 -19.87 15.92
C LEU A 360 22.58 -19.08 16.98
N LYS A 361 22.77 -17.77 16.80
CA LYS A 361 23.40 -16.91 17.83
C LYS A 361 22.65 -16.91 19.16
N ARG A 362 21.32 -16.96 19.13
CA ARG A 362 20.48 -17.06 20.33
C ARG A 362 20.56 -18.44 20.99
N ASP A 363 20.92 -19.47 20.23
CA ASP A 363 21.18 -20.81 20.75
C ASP A 363 22.63 -20.99 21.24
N GLN A 364 23.50 -19.99 21.11
CA GLN A 364 24.87 -20.07 21.63
C GLN A 364 24.92 -19.88 23.15
N ILE A 365 25.34 -20.94 23.81
CA ILE A 365 25.55 -21.00 25.25
C ILE A 365 26.89 -20.36 25.61
N LYS A 366 26.88 -19.43 26.57
CA LYS A 366 28.08 -18.75 27.08
C LYS A 366 28.43 -19.22 28.49
N PRO A 367 29.72 -19.29 28.86
CA PRO A 367 30.12 -19.67 30.20
C PRO A 367 29.68 -18.58 31.21
N SER A 368 28.98 -18.98 32.26
CA SER A 368 28.56 -18.11 33.35
C SER A 368 28.68 -18.83 34.68
N ASN A 369 28.72 -18.07 35.78
CA ASN A 369 28.78 -18.66 37.11
C ASN A 369 27.55 -19.55 37.35
N ARG A 370 27.75 -20.71 37.99
CA ARG A 370 26.72 -21.71 38.32
C ARG A 370 26.01 -22.33 37.10
N ARG A 371 26.57 -22.19 35.90
CA ARG A 371 25.97 -22.80 34.71
C ARG A 371 26.27 -24.29 34.67
N VAL A 372 25.23 -25.09 34.41
CA VAL A 372 25.34 -26.54 34.21
C VAL A 372 25.48 -26.81 32.72
N VAL A 373 26.53 -27.53 32.32
CA VAL A 373 26.91 -27.69 30.92
C VAL A 373 27.46 -29.09 30.60
N GLU A 374 27.37 -29.46 29.33
CA GLU A 374 28.22 -30.47 28.69
C GLU A 374 29.25 -29.77 27.80
N LEU A 375 30.40 -30.40 27.62
CA LEU A 375 31.47 -29.90 26.73
C LEU A 375 31.63 -30.88 25.56
N GLN A 376 31.15 -30.49 24.38
CA GLN A 376 31.21 -31.32 23.17
C GLN A 376 32.38 -30.89 22.29
N GLY A 377 33.23 -31.83 21.89
CA GLY A 377 34.28 -31.59 20.90
C GLY A 377 33.68 -31.34 19.52
N ILE A 378 34.05 -30.23 18.87
CA ILE A 378 33.52 -29.87 17.54
C ILE A 378 33.96 -30.89 16.48
N GLY A 379 35.22 -31.35 16.52
CA GLY A 379 35.73 -32.31 15.54
C GLY A 379 35.11 -33.72 15.67
N SER A 380 34.75 -34.14 16.89
CA SER A 380 34.27 -35.51 17.18
C SER A 380 32.76 -35.61 17.33
N GLN A 381 32.08 -34.50 17.62
CA GLN A 381 30.67 -34.45 18.05
C GLN A 381 30.39 -35.27 19.33
N ARG A 382 31.44 -35.56 20.11
CA ARG A 382 31.41 -36.33 21.36
C ARG A 382 31.66 -35.44 22.56
N CYS A 383 31.16 -35.84 23.72
CA CYS A 383 31.23 -35.07 24.95
C CYS A 383 32.40 -35.51 25.83
N MET A 384 32.99 -34.54 26.52
CA MET A 384 34.01 -34.77 27.54
C MET A 384 33.39 -35.44 28.76
N GLN A 385 33.98 -36.55 29.19
CA GLN A 385 33.57 -37.25 30.40
C GLN A 385 34.75 -37.67 31.26
N VAL A 386 34.48 -37.89 32.54
CA VAL A 386 35.42 -38.58 33.44
C VAL A 386 35.47 -40.06 33.10
N VAL A 387 36.69 -40.60 32.96
CA VAL A 387 36.97 -42.02 32.69
C VAL A 387 36.51 -42.91 33.86
N GLY A 388 36.06 -44.12 33.54
CA GLY A 388 35.77 -45.18 34.53
C GLY A 388 34.30 -45.35 34.86
N ILE A 389 33.98 -46.47 35.52
CA ILE A 389 32.61 -46.81 35.97
C ILE A 389 32.45 -46.71 37.49
N GLU A 390 33.41 -47.26 38.25
CA GLU A 390 33.37 -47.32 39.72
C GLU A 390 34.38 -46.38 40.38
N GLN A 391 35.50 -46.08 39.71
CA GLN A 391 36.56 -45.19 40.20
C GLN A 391 36.39 -43.74 39.71
N ALA A 392 35.26 -43.41 39.07
CA ALA A 392 35.07 -42.11 38.45
C ALA A 392 34.94 -40.95 39.48
N ASP A 393 34.92 -41.24 40.77
CA ASP A 393 35.00 -40.32 41.90
C ASP A 393 36.39 -40.26 42.56
N ASP A 394 37.39 -40.99 42.04
CA ASP A 394 38.77 -40.92 42.52
C ASP A 394 39.52 -39.68 41.97
N PRO A 395 40.36 -39.02 42.78
CA PRO A 395 41.29 -37.99 42.30
C PRO A 395 42.28 -38.55 41.28
N GLY A 396 42.68 -37.72 40.31
CA GLY A 396 43.62 -38.08 39.24
C GLY A 396 43.00 -38.80 38.04
N MET A 397 41.68 -39.03 38.02
CA MET A 397 41.03 -39.67 36.88
C MET A 397 41.02 -38.78 35.64
N TYR A 398 41.39 -39.37 34.50
CA TYR A 398 41.47 -38.70 33.21
C TYR A 398 40.09 -38.30 32.67
N GLN A 399 40.12 -37.37 31.72
CA GLN A 399 38.97 -37.11 30.86
C GLN A 399 39.12 -37.80 29.51
N GLU A 400 38.00 -38.20 28.91
CA GLU A 400 37.93 -38.80 27.59
C GLU A 400 36.73 -38.28 26.80
N LEU A 401 36.74 -38.50 25.49
CA LEU A 401 35.56 -38.38 24.66
C LEU A 401 34.66 -39.60 24.80
N TRP A 402 33.36 -39.34 24.83
CA TRP A 402 32.34 -40.37 24.73
C TRP A 402 31.12 -39.84 23.98
N ASP A 403 30.28 -40.73 23.47
CA ASP A 403 28.99 -40.32 22.92
C ASP A 403 28.22 -39.49 23.97
N CYS A 404 27.63 -38.38 23.52
CA CYS A 404 26.99 -37.42 24.42
C CYS A 404 25.76 -38.05 25.09
N LEU A 405 25.74 -38.00 26.41
CA LEU A 405 24.71 -38.56 27.27
C LEU A 405 24.46 -37.59 28.43
N VAL A 406 23.20 -37.34 28.72
CA VAL A 406 22.80 -36.60 29.92
C VAL A 406 23.02 -37.51 31.14
N ALA A 407 24.26 -37.51 31.63
CA ALA A 407 24.73 -38.39 32.69
C ALA A 407 25.74 -37.65 33.58
N PRO A 408 25.77 -37.90 34.90
CA PRO A 408 26.54 -37.09 35.85
C PRO A 408 28.05 -36.99 35.52
N LYS A 409 28.63 -38.00 34.85
CA LYS A 409 30.04 -37.99 34.43
C LYS A 409 30.36 -37.04 33.28
N GLN A 410 29.36 -36.61 32.50
CA GLN A 410 29.52 -35.69 31.37
C GLN A 410 29.04 -34.27 31.68
N ILE A 411 28.45 -34.08 32.86
CA ILE A 411 27.83 -32.83 33.29
C ILE A 411 28.78 -32.09 34.22
N TYR A 412 28.96 -30.81 33.96
CA TYR A 412 29.83 -29.94 34.73
C TYR A 412 29.08 -28.69 35.19
N GLU A 413 29.31 -28.27 36.42
CA GLU A 413 28.90 -26.94 36.90
C GLU A 413 30.10 -25.99 36.84
N LEU A 414 29.92 -24.85 36.20
CA LEU A 414 30.94 -23.82 36.04
C LEU A 414 30.95 -22.88 37.24
N PHE A 415 32.01 -22.90 38.03
CA PHE A 415 32.21 -21.99 39.15
C PHE A 415 33.13 -20.87 38.73
N LYS A 416 32.59 -19.65 38.66
CA LYS A 416 33.40 -18.47 38.38
C LYS A 416 34.30 -18.18 39.59
N TYR A 417 35.61 -18.15 39.36
CA TYR A 417 36.60 -17.88 40.40
C TYR A 417 36.94 -16.37 40.45
N GLU A 418 37.51 -15.84 39.36
CA GLU A 418 37.85 -14.42 39.15
C GLU A 418 37.71 -14.09 37.65
N ASP A 419 37.42 -12.84 37.28
CA ASP A 419 37.35 -12.35 35.88
C ASP A 419 36.62 -13.26 34.88
N ASP A 420 37.37 -14.00 34.05
CA ASP A 420 36.96 -14.92 32.99
C ASP A 420 37.43 -16.37 33.26
N GLN A 421 37.79 -16.67 34.52
CA GLN A 421 38.33 -17.95 34.97
C GLN A 421 37.29 -18.76 35.71
N TYR A 422 37.23 -20.05 35.38
CA TYR A 422 36.25 -20.99 35.89
C TYR A 422 36.94 -22.23 36.47
N LEU A 423 36.45 -22.70 37.61
CA LEU A 423 36.58 -24.10 37.98
C LEU A 423 35.47 -24.87 37.26
N ILE A 424 35.82 -25.99 36.64
CA ILE A 424 34.88 -26.84 35.90
C ILE A 424 34.65 -28.09 36.74
N ARG A 425 33.57 -28.10 37.52
CA ARG A 425 33.30 -29.16 38.51
C ARG A 425 32.42 -30.25 37.92
N ASN A 426 32.89 -31.48 37.89
CA ASN A 426 32.11 -32.63 37.43
C ASN A 426 31.01 -33.00 38.44
N MET A 427 29.84 -33.37 37.94
CA MET A 427 28.68 -33.63 38.80
C MET A 427 28.62 -35.04 39.39
N TYR A 428 29.37 -36.00 38.86
CA TYR A 428 29.48 -37.33 39.46
C TYR A 428 30.41 -37.30 40.67
N SER A 429 31.61 -36.75 40.48
CA SER A 429 32.67 -36.78 41.48
C SER A 429 32.71 -35.57 42.42
N ASN A 430 32.03 -34.47 42.05
CA ASN A 430 32.15 -33.15 42.68
C ASN A 430 33.58 -32.57 42.67
N MET A 431 34.47 -33.13 41.85
CA MET A 431 35.85 -32.66 41.66
C MET A 431 35.98 -31.77 40.45
N CYS A 432 37.06 -30.99 40.41
CA CYS A 432 37.34 -30.00 39.40
C CYS A 432 38.36 -30.49 38.38
N LEU A 433 38.17 -30.07 37.13
CA LEU A 433 39.11 -30.31 36.05
C LEU A 433 40.48 -29.69 36.37
N ASP A 434 41.54 -30.49 36.29
CA ASP A 434 42.90 -30.13 36.70
C ASP A 434 43.93 -30.47 35.60
N ALA A 435 44.84 -29.54 35.39
CA ALA A 435 45.96 -29.66 34.46
C ALA A 435 47.20 -30.20 35.19
N THR A 436 47.47 -31.50 35.05
CA THR A 436 48.64 -32.16 35.68
C THR A 436 49.62 -32.64 34.61
N GLY A 437 50.81 -32.04 34.52
CA GLY A 437 51.77 -32.40 33.47
C GLY A 437 51.18 -32.13 32.07
N ASP A 438 51.09 -33.14 31.21
CA ASP A 438 50.46 -33.05 29.87
C ASP A 438 49.02 -33.56 29.84
N VAL A 439 48.49 -34.06 30.95
CA VAL A 439 47.16 -34.66 31.00
C VAL A 439 46.15 -33.72 31.65
N VAL A 440 44.87 -33.98 31.37
CA VAL A 440 43.75 -33.34 32.03
C VAL A 440 43.03 -34.38 32.87
N VAL A 441 43.01 -34.15 34.18
CA VAL A 441 42.44 -35.06 35.18
C VAL A 441 41.39 -34.33 36.02
N GLN A 442 40.82 -34.99 37.01
CA GLN A 442 40.02 -34.34 38.06
C GLN A 442 40.74 -34.38 39.41
N ASN A 443 40.59 -33.34 40.24
CA ASN A 443 41.09 -33.30 41.62
C ASN A 443 40.16 -32.47 42.50
N SER A 444 40.37 -32.49 43.82
CA SER A 444 39.59 -31.63 44.74
C SER A 444 39.60 -30.17 44.28
N CYS A 445 38.42 -29.54 44.34
CA CYS A 445 38.23 -28.13 44.02
C CYS A 445 38.83 -27.17 45.07
N ASP A 446 39.22 -27.66 46.25
CA ASP A 446 39.42 -26.86 47.47
C ASP A 446 40.58 -25.86 47.39
N SER A 447 41.62 -26.12 46.58
CA SER A 447 42.79 -25.23 46.53
C SER A 447 42.60 -24.02 45.63
N GLY A 448 41.66 -24.08 44.67
CA GLY A 448 41.45 -23.02 43.67
C GLY A 448 42.71 -22.64 42.86
N GLN A 449 43.73 -23.50 42.86
CA GLN A 449 45.04 -23.19 42.30
C GLN A 449 44.98 -22.99 40.78
N ALA A 450 46.00 -22.36 40.20
CA ALA A 450 46.01 -22.01 38.77
C ALA A 450 45.80 -23.22 37.83
N THR A 451 46.17 -24.44 38.24
CA THR A 451 45.99 -25.65 37.41
C THR A 451 44.52 -26.10 37.33
N LEU A 452 43.69 -25.72 38.31
CA LEU A 452 42.25 -25.99 38.34
C LEU A 452 41.42 -24.90 37.62
N ARG A 453 42.05 -23.78 37.23
CA ARG A 453 41.37 -22.62 36.64
C ARG A 453 41.49 -22.64 35.14
N TRP A 454 40.37 -22.43 34.46
CA TRP A 454 40.25 -22.50 33.01
C TRP A 454 39.57 -21.25 32.44
N LYS A 455 40.04 -20.80 31.28
CA LYS A 455 39.44 -19.71 30.50
C LYS A 455 38.77 -20.27 29.25
N PHE A 456 37.59 -19.78 28.94
CA PHE A 456 36.89 -20.08 27.69
C PHE A 456 37.15 -18.95 26.68
N ILE A 457 37.91 -19.24 25.64
CA ILE A 457 38.24 -18.29 24.57
C ILE A 457 37.32 -18.54 23.38
N GLU A 458 36.40 -17.61 23.15
CA GLU A 458 35.43 -17.70 22.06
C GLU A 458 36.08 -17.47 20.68
N ASN A 459 35.72 -18.30 19.72
CA ASN A 459 35.97 -18.09 18.31
C ASN A 459 34.84 -17.24 17.70
N PRO A 460 35.08 -15.98 17.31
CA PRO A 460 34.03 -15.09 16.82
C PRO A 460 33.43 -15.52 15.48
N ALA A 461 34.09 -16.42 14.73
CA ALA A 461 33.59 -16.88 13.44
C ALA A 461 32.43 -17.88 13.56
N ASN A 462 32.40 -18.69 14.63
CA ASN A 462 31.43 -19.79 14.75
C ASN A 462 30.90 -20.01 16.19
N GLY A 463 31.35 -19.23 17.17
CA GLY A 463 30.91 -19.33 18.57
C GLY A 463 31.44 -20.55 19.33
N SER A 464 32.33 -21.35 18.74
CA SER A 464 33.04 -22.42 19.46
C SER A 464 34.06 -21.83 20.44
N PHE A 465 34.49 -22.63 21.42
CA PHE A 465 35.43 -22.21 22.46
C PHE A 465 36.71 -23.03 22.40
N GLN A 466 37.84 -22.39 22.66
CA GLN A 466 39.02 -23.08 23.15
C GLN A 466 39.05 -22.96 24.68
N ILE A 467 39.44 -24.03 25.39
CA ILE A 467 39.48 -24.06 26.85
C ILE A 467 40.93 -24.04 27.30
N GLN A 468 41.40 -22.90 27.81
CA GLN A 468 42.81 -22.67 28.17
C GLN A 468 43.02 -22.82 29.68
N ASN A 469 44.03 -23.57 30.09
CA ASN A 469 44.44 -23.64 31.49
C ASN A 469 45.22 -22.39 31.91
N VAL A 470 44.93 -21.87 33.11
CA VAL A 470 45.55 -20.63 33.61
C VAL A 470 47.02 -20.85 34.02
N ALA A 471 47.38 -22.00 34.57
CA ALA A 471 48.77 -22.24 35.01
C ALA A 471 49.72 -22.45 33.83
N THR A 472 49.29 -23.22 32.83
CA THR A 472 50.17 -23.67 31.75
C THR A 472 50.01 -22.87 30.46
N GLY A 473 48.91 -22.12 30.31
CA GLY A 473 48.57 -21.42 29.06
C GLY A 473 48.22 -22.36 27.90
N ARG A 474 48.15 -23.69 28.15
CA ARG A 474 47.84 -24.73 27.16
C ARG A 474 46.34 -25.04 27.15
N PHE A 475 45.92 -25.74 26.11
CA PHE A 475 44.50 -25.92 25.78
C PHE A 475 44.07 -27.36 25.97
N ALA A 476 42.87 -27.57 26.52
CA ALA A 476 42.23 -28.88 26.52
C ALA A 476 42.05 -29.35 25.07
N THR A 477 42.73 -30.45 24.75
CA THR A 477 42.93 -30.96 23.40
C THR A 477 42.64 -32.44 23.39
N VAL A 478 41.92 -32.92 22.38
CA VAL A 478 41.77 -34.37 22.20
C VAL A 478 43.08 -34.95 21.70
N LYS A 479 43.63 -35.93 22.42
CA LYS A 479 44.95 -36.50 22.15
C LYS A 479 45.04 -37.02 20.71
N GLU A 480 46.08 -36.58 20.00
CA GLU A 480 46.37 -36.97 18.60
C GLU A 480 45.20 -36.72 17.62
N GLY A 481 44.28 -35.82 17.95
CA GLY A 481 43.09 -35.55 17.14
C GLY A 481 42.09 -36.72 17.08
N GLY A 482 42.12 -37.63 18.05
CA GLY A 482 41.21 -38.77 18.11
C GLY A 482 39.74 -38.35 18.09
N THR A 483 38.88 -39.11 17.39
CA THR A 483 37.45 -38.81 17.32
C THR A 483 36.56 -39.90 17.90
N ALA A 484 37.12 -41.07 18.25
CA ALA A 484 36.40 -42.20 18.81
C ALA A 484 36.11 -42.04 20.31
N ASN A 485 35.21 -42.86 20.84
CA ASN A 485 35.06 -43.06 22.27
C ASN A 485 36.40 -43.48 22.89
N ALA A 486 36.63 -43.07 24.14
CA ALA A 486 37.86 -43.25 24.91
C ALA A 486 39.10 -42.48 24.39
N ALA A 487 38.93 -41.56 23.43
CA ALA A 487 40.01 -40.63 23.08
C ALA A 487 40.26 -39.68 24.26
N LEU A 488 41.46 -39.73 24.84
CA LEU A 488 41.81 -38.96 26.03
C LEU A 488 41.88 -37.46 25.77
N ILE A 489 41.54 -36.66 26.78
CA ILE A 489 41.77 -35.22 26.77
C ILE A 489 43.09 -34.91 27.48
N VAL A 490 43.94 -34.17 26.79
CA VAL A 490 45.26 -33.74 27.22
C VAL A 490 45.37 -32.22 27.14
N GLN A 491 46.48 -31.66 27.58
CA GLN A 491 46.79 -30.25 27.33
C GLN A 491 47.88 -30.12 26.26
N HIS A 492 47.68 -29.21 25.31
CA HIS A 492 48.62 -28.98 24.23
C HIS A 492 48.74 -27.49 23.89
N THR A 493 49.81 -27.09 23.20
CA THR A 493 49.96 -25.73 22.69
C THR A 493 48.83 -25.41 21.70
N ASN A 494 48.49 -24.12 21.55
CA ASN A 494 47.40 -23.70 20.67
C ASN A 494 47.70 -24.01 19.20
N THR A 495 46.95 -24.94 18.60
CA THR A 495 46.98 -25.26 17.16
C THR A 495 45.77 -24.68 16.43
N LYS A 496 44.72 -24.29 17.17
CA LYS A 496 43.40 -23.90 16.65
C LYS A 496 42.73 -24.98 15.78
N ALA A 497 43.21 -26.22 15.86
CA ALA A 497 42.64 -27.34 15.14
C ALA A 497 41.32 -27.79 15.80
N ALA A 498 40.52 -28.58 15.06
CA ALA A 498 39.18 -28.97 15.47
C ALA A 498 39.14 -29.80 16.77
N ASP A 499 40.25 -30.42 17.15
CA ASP A 499 40.48 -31.16 18.39
C ASP A 499 40.68 -30.26 19.63
N GLN A 500 40.77 -28.95 19.44
CA GLN A 500 40.82 -27.93 20.49
C GLN A 500 39.58 -27.04 20.54
N LEU A 501 38.59 -27.33 19.69
CA LEU A 501 37.35 -26.55 19.60
C LEU A 501 36.22 -27.30 20.33
N TRP A 502 35.56 -26.58 21.21
CA TRP A 502 34.53 -27.09 22.10
C TRP A 502 33.23 -26.30 21.92
N ARG A 503 32.11 -26.99 21.87
CA ARG A 503 30.78 -26.42 22.08
C ARG A 503 30.41 -26.60 23.54
N ILE A 504 29.90 -25.52 24.14
CA ILE A 504 29.22 -25.60 25.44
C ILE A 504 27.75 -25.90 25.15
N ILE A 505 27.23 -26.98 25.73
CA ILE A 505 25.82 -27.35 25.64
C ILE A 505 25.21 -27.13 27.01
N ASP A 506 24.03 -26.52 27.05
CA ASP A 506 23.18 -26.48 28.23
C ASP A 506 22.06 -27.50 28.01
N PRO A 507 22.03 -28.63 28.75
CA PRO A 507 21.07 -29.69 28.45
C PRO A 507 19.60 -29.29 28.70
N THR A 508 19.36 -28.15 29.34
CA THR A 508 18.03 -27.56 29.49
C THR A 508 17.64 -26.62 28.35
N HIS A 509 18.57 -26.23 27.47
CA HIS A 509 18.31 -25.35 26.33
C HIS A 509 17.70 -26.13 25.15
N ARG A 510 16.46 -26.58 25.31
CA ARG A 510 15.74 -27.45 24.38
C ARG A 510 14.29 -27.01 24.21
N GLU A 511 13.66 -27.44 23.10
CA GLU A 511 12.33 -26.97 22.70
C GLU A 511 11.24 -27.21 23.77
N SER A 512 11.35 -28.31 24.53
CA SER A 512 10.38 -28.65 25.56
C SER A 512 10.41 -27.73 26.78
N VAL A 513 11.49 -26.97 26.99
CA VAL A 513 11.64 -26.05 28.13
C VAL A 513 11.04 -24.69 27.79
N VAL A 514 10.02 -24.29 28.55
CA VAL A 514 9.21 -23.11 28.26
C VAL A 514 9.34 -22.03 29.35
N PRO A 515 9.16 -20.75 28.99
CA PRO A 515 9.04 -19.70 29.99
C PRO A 515 7.74 -19.84 30.78
N VAL A 516 7.77 -19.47 32.06
CA VAL A 516 6.57 -19.38 32.91
C VAL A 516 6.47 -17.99 33.53
N GLN A 517 5.26 -17.62 33.96
CA GLN A 517 5.04 -16.33 34.61
C GLN A 517 5.76 -16.28 35.97
N SER A 518 6.56 -15.23 36.18
CA SER A 518 7.16 -14.93 37.48
C SER A 518 6.12 -14.41 38.46
N GLY A 519 6.30 -14.68 39.75
CA GLY A 519 5.41 -14.20 40.80
C GLY A 519 5.07 -15.29 41.82
N TRP A 520 4.15 -14.98 42.72
CA TRP A 520 3.68 -15.95 43.70
C TRP A 520 2.69 -16.93 43.07
N THR A 521 2.87 -18.21 43.33
CA THR A 521 2.04 -19.29 42.81
C THR A 521 1.91 -20.42 43.82
N TRP A 522 0.86 -21.20 43.70
CA TRP A 522 0.88 -22.58 44.16
C TRP A 522 1.37 -23.49 43.04
N VAL A 523 2.07 -24.56 43.41
CA VAL A 523 2.48 -25.64 42.49
C VAL A 523 1.58 -26.82 42.79
N LYS A 524 0.53 -27.00 41.97
CA LYS A 524 -0.57 -27.94 42.22
C LYS A 524 -0.37 -29.22 41.40
N GLY A 525 -0.34 -30.38 42.03
CA GLY A 525 -0.22 -31.67 41.35
C GLY A 525 -1.48 -31.98 40.54
N VAL A 526 -1.30 -32.38 39.28
CA VAL A 526 -2.40 -32.72 38.37
C VAL A 526 -3.15 -33.97 38.85
N HIS A 527 -2.45 -34.97 39.40
CA HIS A 527 -3.07 -36.21 39.86
C HIS A 527 -3.89 -36.06 41.14
N SER A 528 -3.37 -35.32 42.11
CA SER A 528 -3.91 -35.25 43.47
C SER A 528 -4.86 -34.08 43.67
N GLY A 529 -4.76 -33.04 42.82
CA GLY A 529 -5.40 -31.76 43.06
C GLY A 529 -4.86 -31.02 44.30
N ARG A 530 -3.73 -31.47 44.85
CA ARG A 530 -3.08 -30.92 46.06
C ARG A 530 -1.87 -30.07 45.70
N CYS A 531 -1.47 -29.20 46.60
CA CYS A 531 -0.37 -28.27 46.42
C CYS A 531 0.90 -28.82 47.06
N MET A 532 2.05 -28.60 46.41
CA MET A 532 3.35 -28.79 47.03
C MET A 532 3.55 -27.77 48.15
N GLN A 533 3.82 -28.26 49.35
CA GLN A 533 4.17 -27.44 50.50
C GLN A 533 5.44 -27.95 51.19
N THR A 534 6.05 -27.07 51.98
CA THR A 534 7.10 -27.48 52.92
C THR A 534 6.48 -28.15 54.14
N ALA A 535 7.01 -29.33 54.48
CA ALA A 535 6.54 -30.17 55.57
C ALA A 535 6.97 -29.60 56.94
N GLY A 536 6.17 -29.89 57.96
CA GLY A 536 6.44 -29.51 59.35
C GLY A 536 5.64 -28.31 59.88
N LEU A 537 5.83 -28.06 61.17
CA LEU A 537 5.28 -26.91 61.92
C LEU A 537 5.96 -25.61 61.47
N TRP A 538 5.25 -24.49 61.55
CA TRP A 538 5.71 -23.19 61.03
C TRP A 538 5.73 -22.08 62.08
N ASP A 539 5.24 -22.36 63.28
CA ASP A 539 5.07 -21.44 64.39
C ASP A 539 6.38 -21.16 65.16
N VAL A 540 7.43 -21.96 64.93
CA VAL A 540 8.74 -21.80 65.56
C VAL A 540 9.81 -21.42 64.51
N PRO A 541 10.49 -20.26 64.65
CA PRO A 541 11.58 -19.88 63.77
C PRO A 541 12.72 -20.92 63.76
N GLY A 542 13.20 -21.27 62.56
CA GLY A 542 14.32 -22.21 62.39
C GLY A 542 13.97 -23.69 62.56
N GLU A 543 12.72 -24.03 62.90
CA GLU A 543 12.23 -25.41 63.03
C GLU A 543 11.18 -25.75 61.97
N GLY A 544 10.94 -27.05 61.74
CA GLY A 544 9.91 -27.54 60.82
C GLY A 544 9.99 -26.88 59.44
N ALA A 545 8.89 -26.27 59.00
CA ALA A 545 8.80 -25.58 57.72
C ALA A 545 9.60 -24.26 57.64
N ASN A 546 10.28 -23.84 58.71
CA ASN A 546 11.23 -22.72 58.70
C ASN A 546 12.70 -23.19 58.70
N ALA A 547 12.96 -24.48 58.92
CA ALA A 547 14.30 -25.05 59.00
C ALA A 547 14.93 -25.30 57.61
N ASP A 548 16.26 -25.26 57.54
CA ASP A 548 16.96 -25.91 56.42
C ASP A 548 16.66 -27.42 56.41
N LEU A 549 16.75 -28.03 55.23
CA LEU A 549 16.54 -29.46 55.01
C LEU A 549 15.09 -29.94 55.23
N ALA A 550 14.14 -29.04 55.51
CA ALA A 550 12.73 -29.40 55.59
C ALA A 550 12.24 -29.91 54.22
N GLY A 551 11.62 -31.09 54.22
CA GLY A 551 11.17 -31.77 53.01
C GLY A 551 9.92 -31.13 52.40
N GLN A 552 9.61 -31.53 51.17
CA GLN A 552 8.37 -31.15 50.49
C GLN A 552 7.34 -32.28 50.55
N GLU A 553 6.06 -31.92 50.67
CA GLU A 553 4.92 -32.84 50.73
C GLU A 553 3.72 -32.29 49.95
N LEU A 554 2.78 -33.17 49.60
CA LEU A 554 1.47 -32.77 49.11
C LEU A 554 0.56 -32.38 50.29
N TRP A 555 -0.22 -31.32 50.09
CA TRP A 555 -1.27 -30.93 51.01
C TRP A 555 -2.44 -30.28 50.29
N ASP A 556 -3.64 -30.38 50.86
CA ASP A 556 -4.80 -29.65 50.36
C ASP A 556 -4.46 -28.15 50.23
N CYS A 557 -4.88 -27.53 49.13
CA CYS A 557 -4.53 -26.15 48.80
C CYS A 557 -5.31 -25.15 49.66
N VAL A 558 -4.99 -25.11 50.97
CA VAL A 558 -5.69 -24.32 51.99
C VAL A 558 -5.11 -22.91 52.19
N GLY A 559 -4.07 -22.56 51.43
CA GLY A 559 -3.34 -21.31 51.57
C GLY A 559 -2.25 -21.32 52.65
N GLY A 560 -1.79 -20.14 53.04
CA GLY A 560 -0.65 -19.98 53.96
C GLY A 560 0.71 -20.00 53.26
N GLY A 561 1.76 -19.60 53.99
CA GLY A 561 3.09 -19.39 53.43
C GLY A 561 3.76 -20.67 52.92
N LYS A 562 3.50 -21.82 53.56
CA LYS A 562 4.22 -23.08 53.31
C LYS A 562 4.05 -23.65 51.90
N MET A 563 2.93 -23.35 51.23
CA MET A 563 2.61 -23.84 49.88
C MET A 563 2.68 -22.76 48.81
N LYS A 564 3.03 -21.52 49.20
CA LYS A 564 3.13 -20.38 48.31
C LYS A 564 4.58 -20.19 47.91
N TRP A 565 4.85 -20.30 46.61
CA TRP A 565 6.18 -20.25 46.04
C TRP A 565 6.32 -19.04 45.14
N LYS A 566 7.41 -18.29 45.26
CA LYS A 566 7.78 -17.23 44.33
C LYS A 566 8.65 -17.82 43.23
N ILE A 567 8.19 -17.73 41.99
CA ILE A 567 8.97 -18.10 40.81
C ILE A 567 9.92 -16.93 40.49
N ILE A 568 11.23 -17.15 40.72
CA ILE A 568 12.29 -16.16 40.51
C ILE A 568 13.04 -16.51 39.23
N PRO A 569 12.99 -15.67 38.18
CA PRO A 569 13.72 -15.92 36.94
C PRO A 569 15.23 -15.75 37.15
N LEU A 570 16.00 -16.72 36.65
CA LEU A 570 17.47 -16.72 36.67
C LEU A 570 18.09 -16.52 35.28
N GLY A 571 17.25 -16.33 34.26
CA GLY A 571 17.65 -16.26 32.85
C GLY A 571 17.50 -17.60 32.13
N GLU A 572 17.39 -17.57 30.80
CA GLU A 572 17.39 -18.77 29.94
C GLU A 572 16.35 -19.82 30.36
N ASN A 573 15.16 -19.38 30.74
CA ASN A 573 14.05 -20.22 31.23
C ASN A 573 14.38 -21.06 32.48
N LYS A 574 15.39 -20.68 33.26
CA LYS A 574 15.67 -21.26 34.58
C LYS A 574 15.07 -20.42 35.70
N TYR A 575 14.64 -21.09 36.75
CA TYR A 575 13.94 -20.48 37.87
C TYR A 575 14.41 -21.05 39.22
N ALA A 576 14.42 -20.20 40.24
CA ALA A 576 14.39 -20.64 41.64
C ALA A 576 12.96 -20.52 42.18
N LEU A 577 12.61 -21.38 43.13
CA LEU A 577 11.31 -21.36 43.80
C LEU A 577 11.52 -21.01 45.28
N GLU A 578 11.23 -19.78 45.67
CA GLU A 578 11.37 -19.31 47.06
C GLU A 578 10.06 -19.50 47.83
N ASN A 579 10.12 -20.14 48.99
CA ASN A 579 8.95 -20.40 49.82
C ASN A 579 8.55 -19.14 50.60
N ALA A 580 7.27 -18.79 50.60
CA ALA A 580 6.76 -17.59 51.27
C ALA A 580 6.85 -17.65 52.81
N GLN A 581 6.87 -18.85 53.40
CA GLN A 581 6.96 -19.02 54.86
C GLN A 581 8.37 -18.73 55.38
N SER A 582 9.38 -19.34 54.74
CA SER A 582 10.75 -19.37 55.25
C SER A 582 11.69 -18.39 54.53
N GLY A 583 11.33 -17.92 53.34
CA GLY A 583 12.23 -17.18 52.45
C GLY A 583 13.36 -18.05 51.85
N LYS A 584 13.22 -19.38 51.93
CA LYS A 584 14.22 -20.36 51.45
C LYS A 584 13.80 -20.96 50.12
N CYS A 585 14.78 -21.46 49.37
CA CYS A 585 14.56 -21.97 48.01
C CYS A 585 14.38 -23.48 48.00
N LEU A 586 13.53 -23.97 47.09
CA LEU A 586 13.45 -25.39 46.74
C LEU A 586 14.84 -25.88 46.30
N ASP A 587 15.28 -27.01 46.82
CA ASP A 587 16.63 -27.53 46.63
C ASP A 587 16.62 -29.06 46.50
N VAL A 588 17.37 -29.58 45.53
CA VAL A 588 17.65 -31.01 45.38
C VAL A 588 18.72 -31.41 46.40
N ARG A 589 18.33 -32.16 47.43
CA ARG A 589 19.19 -32.52 48.55
C ARG A 589 20.55 -33.06 48.08
N PHE A 590 21.62 -32.35 48.44
CA PHE A 590 23.01 -32.65 48.11
C PHE A 590 23.32 -32.75 46.61
N GLY A 591 22.43 -32.27 45.73
CA GLY A 591 22.59 -32.42 44.27
C GLY A 591 22.61 -33.87 43.79
N SER A 592 22.01 -34.80 44.56
CA SER A 592 22.06 -36.22 44.26
C SER A 592 21.26 -36.56 42.98
N TRP A 593 21.89 -37.35 42.13
CA TRP A 593 21.34 -37.87 40.86
C TRP A 593 20.51 -39.15 41.03
N GLN A 594 20.38 -39.64 42.27
CA GLN A 594 19.60 -40.84 42.56
C GLN A 594 18.09 -40.52 42.49
N PRO A 595 17.30 -41.26 41.69
CA PRO A 595 15.85 -41.20 41.80
C PRO A 595 15.38 -41.49 43.24
N GLY A 596 14.35 -40.77 43.69
CA GLY A 596 13.88 -40.78 45.08
C GLY A 596 14.63 -39.83 46.01
N THR A 597 15.58 -39.03 45.51
CA THR A 597 16.23 -37.96 46.30
C THR A 597 15.17 -36.97 46.80
N SER A 598 15.28 -36.57 48.07
CA SER A 598 14.33 -35.64 48.68
C SER A 598 14.49 -34.24 48.12
N LEU A 599 13.36 -33.60 47.81
CA LEU A 599 13.32 -32.16 47.64
C LEU A 599 13.17 -31.53 49.01
N ILE A 600 14.03 -30.56 49.29
CA ILE A 600 14.09 -29.84 50.55
C ILE A 600 13.98 -28.34 50.29
N GLN A 601 13.92 -27.55 51.36
CA GLN A 601 14.26 -26.14 51.27
C GLN A 601 15.65 -25.89 51.85
N TYR A 602 16.35 -24.91 51.29
CA TYR A 602 17.62 -24.43 51.82
C TYR A 602 17.78 -22.94 51.55
N THR A 603 18.67 -22.29 52.30
CA THR A 603 19.03 -20.88 52.06
C THR A 603 19.28 -20.63 50.57
N CYS A 604 18.63 -19.62 50.00
CA CYS A 604 18.72 -19.31 48.57
C CYS A 604 20.16 -18.92 48.19
N HIS A 605 20.80 -19.76 47.38
CA HIS A 605 22.13 -19.52 46.83
C HIS A 605 22.14 -19.59 45.29
N TYR A 606 21.01 -19.93 44.67
CA TYR A 606 20.78 -19.94 43.21
C TYR A 606 21.79 -20.79 42.41
N GLY A 607 22.45 -21.74 43.08
CA GLY A 607 23.36 -22.70 42.46
C GLY A 607 22.57 -23.85 41.81
N GLY A 608 23.26 -24.76 41.12
CA GLY A 608 22.59 -25.80 40.32
C GLY A 608 21.49 -26.58 41.04
N THR A 609 21.66 -26.88 42.34
CA THR A 609 20.66 -27.63 43.15
C THR A 609 19.33 -26.90 43.34
N GLN A 610 19.29 -25.58 43.13
CA GLN A 610 18.12 -24.71 43.30
C GLN A 610 17.58 -24.15 41.98
N GLN A 611 18.13 -24.61 40.85
CA GLN A 611 17.69 -24.18 39.53
C GLN A 611 16.76 -25.24 38.95
N PHE A 612 15.60 -24.80 38.49
CA PHE A 612 14.60 -25.64 37.86
C PHE A 612 14.15 -25.05 36.53
N VAL A 613 13.73 -25.92 35.63
CA VAL A 613 13.08 -25.56 34.36
C VAL A 613 11.70 -26.19 34.30
N PHE A 614 10.79 -25.54 33.58
CA PHE A 614 9.46 -26.06 33.33
C PHE A 614 9.41 -26.64 31.92
N THR A 615 8.97 -27.90 31.80
CA THR A 615 8.70 -28.52 30.49
C THR A 615 7.22 -28.49 30.18
N GLN A 616 6.86 -28.10 28.96
CA GLN A 616 5.47 -28.04 28.53
C GLN A 616 4.92 -29.44 28.23
N GLU A 617 3.79 -29.77 28.85
CA GLU A 617 3.04 -31.00 28.57
C GLU A 617 1.76 -30.70 27.75
N GLY A 618 1.21 -31.72 27.08
CA GLY A 618 0.12 -31.57 26.09
C GLY A 618 -1.24 -31.09 26.62
N ASP A 619 -1.42 -30.97 27.94
CA ASP A 619 -2.65 -30.54 28.62
C ASP A 619 -2.49 -29.23 29.40
N ASN A 620 -1.57 -28.36 28.97
CA ASN A 620 -1.20 -27.10 29.65
C ASN A 620 -0.63 -27.30 31.07
N SER A 621 -0.35 -28.53 31.49
CA SER A 621 0.45 -28.81 32.68
C SER A 621 1.95 -28.71 32.37
N TYR A 622 2.75 -28.68 33.44
CA TYR A 622 4.19 -28.62 33.37
C TYR A 622 4.83 -29.81 34.06
N GLY A 623 5.89 -30.35 33.48
CA GLY A 623 6.94 -31.00 34.25
C GLY A 623 7.79 -29.94 34.96
N LEU A 624 8.20 -30.20 36.19
CA LEU A 624 9.16 -29.35 36.92
C LEU A 624 10.46 -30.14 37.05
N GLN A 625 11.50 -29.73 36.33
CA GLN A 625 12.74 -30.48 36.20
C GLN A 625 13.89 -29.74 36.89
N SER A 626 14.73 -30.46 37.64
CA SER A 626 16.01 -29.94 38.13
C SER A 626 16.94 -29.63 36.95
N ALA A 627 17.47 -28.40 36.89
CA ALA A 627 18.44 -28.02 35.85
C ALA A 627 19.83 -28.65 36.07
N LEU A 628 20.07 -29.21 37.25
CA LEU A 628 21.32 -29.89 37.60
C LEU A 628 21.29 -31.38 37.26
N THR A 629 20.26 -32.09 37.75
CA THR A 629 20.19 -33.56 37.72
C THR A 629 19.26 -34.08 36.63
N PHE A 630 18.51 -33.19 35.99
CA PHE A 630 17.51 -33.51 34.96
C PHE A 630 16.38 -34.44 35.42
N LEU A 631 16.31 -34.74 36.72
CA LEU A 631 15.20 -35.44 37.36
C LEU A 631 14.03 -34.47 37.61
N TYR A 632 12.83 -35.03 37.65
CA TYR A 632 11.58 -34.29 37.78
C TYR A 632 11.03 -34.34 39.19
N VAL A 633 10.42 -33.24 39.62
CA VAL A 633 9.63 -33.17 40.85
C VAL A 633 8.44 -34.12 40.74
N ASP A 634 8.36 -35.05 41.68
CA ASP A 634 7.49 -36.22 41.66
C ASP A 634 6.78 -36.36 43.02
N ALA A 635 5.45 -36.46 42.99
CA ALA A 635 4.70 -36.95 44.14
C ALA A 635 4.94 -38.47 44.27
N TYR A 636 5.84 -38.80 45.19
CA TYR A 636 6.59 -40.06 45.18
C TYR A 636 5.68 -41.28 45.26
N GLY A 637 5.94 -42.26 44.38
CA GLY A 637 5.18 -43.50 44.34
C GLY A 637 3.72 -43.30 43.90
N ASN A 638 3.40 -42.20 43.21
CA ASN A 638 2.04 -41.82 42.82
C ASN A 638 1.09 -41.61 44.02
N ALA A 639 1.65 -41.34 45.20
CA ALA A 639 0.88 -41.00 46.40
C ALA A 639 0.12 -39.68 46.19
N SER A 640 -1.11 -39.60 46.71
CA SER A 640 -2.03 -38.50 46.41
C SER A 640 -2.65 -37.86 47.65
N GLU A 641 -2.45 -38.46 48.82
CA GLU A 641 -2.91 -38.01 50.13
C GLU A 641 -2.11 -36.84 50.70
N ASN A 642 -2.65 -36.19 51.73
CA ASN A 642 -1.90 -35.20 52.51
C ASN A 642 -0.70 -35.87 53.20
N GLY A 643 0.46 -35.21 53.16
CA GLY A 643 1.72 -35.73 53.70
C GLY A 643 2.48 -36.64 52.76
N ALA A 644 1.94 -36.92 51.56
CA ALA A 644 2.66 -37.66 50.53
C ALA A 644 3.96 -36.91 50.16
N LEU A 645 5.08 -37.63 50.20
CA LEU A 645 6.41 -37.03 49.99
C LEU A 645 6.60 -36.58 48.55
N ILE A 646 7.26 -35.43 48.37
CA ILE A 646 7.69 -34.93 47.07
C ILE A 646 9.21 -35.11 46.94
N LYS A 647 9.61 -35.81 45.88
CA LYS A 647 11.00 -36.23 45.62
C LYS A 647 11.36 -35.99 44.16
N THR A 648 12.60 -36.23 43.77
CA THR A 648 12.98 -36.26 42.36
C THR A 648 12.85 -37.67 41.79
N SER A 649 12.46 -37.81 40.53
CA SER A 649 12.40 -39.10 39.83
C SER A 649 12.71 -38.96 38.34
N GLY A 650 13.02 -40.06 37.66
CA GLY A 650 13.13 -40.08 36.21
C GLY A 650 11.77 -39.79 35.56
N TYR A 651 11.76 -39.05 34.45
CA TYR A 651 10.51 -38.66 33.81
C TYR A 651 9.81 -39.86 33.12
N ASN A 652 8.54 -40.07 33.43
CA ASN A 652 7.70 -41.07 32.79
C ASN A 652 6.37 -40.49 32.25
N GLY A 653 6.14 -39.18 32.41
CA GLY A 653 4.94 -38.49 31.92
C GLY A 653 3.65 -38.75 32.72
N PHE A 654 3.72 -39.49 33.82
CA PHE A 654 2.55 -39.75 34.66
C PHE A 654 2.09 -38.50 35.41
N ALA A 655 0.81 -38.48 35.77
CA ALA A 655 0.16 -37.31 36.36
C ALA A 655 0.77 -36.87 37.71
N ASN A 656 1.47 -37.75 38.43
CA ASN A 656 2.18 -37.42 39.67
C ASN A 656 3.48 -36.62 39.46
N GLN A 657 3.94 -36.48 38.21
CA GLN A 657 5.08 -35.65 37.81
C GLN A 657 4.64 -34.36 37.08
N ARG A 658 3.32 -34.14 36.97
CA ARG A 658 2.74 -33.02 36.24
C ARG A 658 2.10 -32.03 37.21
N TRP A 659 2.35 -30.75 36.96
CA TRP A 659 2.04 -29.66 37.87
C TRP A 659 1.32 -28.53 37.13
N THR A 660 0.38 -27.88 37.79
CA THR A 660 -0.25 -26.64 37.35
C THR A 660 0.20 -25.50 38.25
N LEU A 661 0.62 -24.39 37.65
CA LEU A 661 0.91 -23.16 38.39
C LEU A 661 -0.39 -22.38 38.58
N VAL A 662 -0.78 -22.16 39.84
CA VAL A 662 -1.98 -21.38 40.22
C VAL A 662 -1.54 -20.05 40.82
N PRO A 663 -1.57 -18.93 40.05
CA PRO A 663 -1.13 -17.63 40.52
C PRO A 663 -1.81 -17.20 41.81
N GLN A 664 -1.04 -16.58 42.71
CA GLN A 664 -1.48 -16.08 44.00
C GLN A 664 -1.20 -14.59 44.10
N ALA A 665 -2.11 -13.84 44.75
CA ALA A 665 -1.96 -12.41 45.00
C ALA A 665 -0.80 -12.09 45.94
#